data_AF-A0A2G5XNM0-F1
#
_entry.id   AF-A0A2G5XNM0-F1
#
_cell.length_a   1.000
_cell.length_b   1.000
_cell.length_c   1.000
_cell.angle_alpha   90.00
_cell.angle_beta   90.00
_cell.angle_gamma   90.00
#
_symmetry.space_group_name_H-M   'P 1'
#
loop_
_entity.id
_entity.type
_entity.pdbx_description
1 polymer ?
#
loop_
_entity_poly.entity_id
_entity_poly.type
_entity_poly.pdbx_seq_one_letter_code
_entity_poly.pdbx_strand_id
1 'polypeptide(L)'
;MDIYQEFSARHFGAYLDSEEFLDYMLRQWLLKGRHLDVCHVIDHPSFTKVINECRDDERYALLVELSDLYGSEITLASQYNETLLALAYGEEFDPFELDQDTKAKGDWRYHLWFYFFNNEGYVAESWQLFNLKIYPLCATLNNTRADHMQTLVRYFNELSVLMDKTRDPDILESVTKKTIMNLYDLFLQVVHNDTLIDFATKRSFCKRLIHMMKYKEMHSVGLEFYITFKDLFDLNDIPTVISLVNLSKFAYDYHAVHVLHGDMRTVQYRIEKYKGDIVSQLTKISEYILRMKNVIEEHHGGKINEDSFIQADFNFFFYECEIEEMCTANFSELPFEDQDAILRNLLNAMICFYKADKTLTSEEGNVKEPALNLLIGWELGNEGMKLRNRVLSLVPDEGIEYREIMITDALIQLDEFLTEFYLKDLSPDVEAVIQKANQYDLEPIDPKQAMTLLEETFTSLHPQSALIFGVEEKERFEKAGRQLPRLLRSNEVRRLLTTAEAKWRELEKDFQPENQQSSQKATFIIADYVKAVEEFFGHELVKTRGGKQTMPLIDVAMPESGLTSVEIGSEEYYHYVTLGSFYHYISANGTSLLKENVDKVHVVEYLTHWVNSIRASSFGKEAELKIETAQVLRRETMILLRRLVADFAN
;
A
#
# COMPACT_ATOMS: atom_id res chain seq x y z
N MET A 1 -16.87 -24.53 12.95
CA MET A 1 -18.05 -25.12 13.64
C MET A 1 -17.58 -26.42 14.27
N ASP A 2 -17.79 -26.58 15.56
CA ASP A 2 -17.36 -27.75 16.34
C ASP A 2 -18.13 -29.01 15.88
N ILE A 3 -17.48 -30.18 15.81
CA ILE A 3 -18.12 -31.48 15.51
C ILE A 3 -19.34 -31.70 16.39
N TYR A 4 -19.26 -31.29 17.66
CA TYR A 4 -20.36 -31.36 18.60
C TYR A 4 -21.58 -30.52 18.19
N GLN A 5 -21.34 -29.28 17.75
CA GLN A 5 -22.40 -28.37 17.32
C GLN A 5 -23.05 -28.85 16.02
N GLU A 6 -22.24 -29.40 15.10
CA GLU A 6 -22.73 -29.97 13.85
C GLU A 6 -23.60 -31.22 14.09
N PHE A 7 -23.17 -32.12 14.97
CA PHE A 7 -23.93 -33.31 15.33
C PHE A 7 -25.25 -32.93 15.99
N SER A 8 -25.20 -32.05 17.00
CA SER A 8 -26.37 -31.60 17.78
C SER A 8 -27.39 -30.87 16.92
N ALA A 9 -26.95 -30.10 15.91
CA ALA A 9 -27.84 -29.42 14.97
C ALA A 9 -28.55 -30.37 13.99
N ARG A 10 -27.97 -31.55 13.72
CA ARG A 10 -28.49 -32.54 12.77
C ARG A 10 -29.29 -33.67 13.42
N HIS A 11 -29.08 -33.93 14.71
CA HIS A 11 -29.70 -35.03 15.45
C HIS A 11 -30.41 -34.49 16.69
N PHE A 12 -31.60 -33.91 16.48
CA PHE A 12 -32.44 -33.38 17.56
C PHE A 12 -32.86 -34.51 18.51
N GLY A 13 -32.30 -34.51 19.73
CA GLY A 13 -32.61 -35.48 20.78
C GLY A 13 -31.58 -36.60 20.97
N ALA A 14 -30.52 -36.65 20.17
CA ALA A 14 -29.38 -37.53 20.43
C ALA A 14 -28.46 -36.89 21.48
N TYR A 15 -28.08 -37.67 22.49
CA TYR A 15 -27.15 -37.23 23.53
C TYR A 15 -25.71 -37.52 23.10
N LEU A 16 -24.75 -36.76 23.64
CA LEU A 16 -23.31 -36.91 23.35
C LEU A 16 -22.72 -38.24 23.85
N ASP A 17 -23.51 -39.01 24.58
CA ASP A 17 -23.25 -40.36 25.08
C ASP A 17 -24.01 -41.47 24.33
N SER A 18 -24.49 -41.19 23.12
CA SER A 18 -25.18 -42.17 22.28
C SER A 18 -24.25 -42.93 21.32
N GLU A 19 -24.64 -44.16 20.98
CA GLU A 19 -24.02 -44.97 19.90
C GLU A 19 -24.04 -44.21 18.56
N GLU A 20 -25.10 -43.43 18.31
CA GLU A 20 -25.25 -42.57 17.12
C GLU A 20 -24.15 -41.49 17.03
N PHE A 21 -23.69 -40.96 18.18
CA PHE A 21 -22.57 -40.04 18.22
C PHE A 21 -21.25 -40.74 17.92
N LEU A 22 -21.01 -41.94 18.48
CA LEU A 22 -19.79 -42.72 18.19
C LEU A 22 -19.70 -43.11 16.71
N ASP A 23 -20.82 -43.52 16.11
CA ASP A 23 -20.91 -43.79 14.67
C ASP A 23 -20.64 -42.54 13.83
N TYR A 24 -21.13 -41.38 14.28
CA TYR A 24 -20.84 -40.11 13.63
C TYR A 24 -19.34 -39.78 13.68
N MET A 25 -18.69 -39.98 14.84
CA MET A 25 -17.24 -39.77 15.02
C MET A 25 -16.41 -40.69 14.13
N LEU A 26 -16.74 -41.98 14.06
CA LEU A 26 -16.10 -42.92 13.14
C LEU A 26 -16.24 -42.49 11.68
N ARG A 27 -17.40 -41.97 11.28
CA ARG A 27 -17.59 -41.42 9.92
C ARG A 27 -16.75 -40.18 9.67
N GLN A 28 -16.62 -39.29 10.66
CA GLN A 28 -15.75 -38.11 10.54
C GLN A 28 -14.28 -38.52 10.34
N TRP A 29 -13.83 -39.55 11.04
CA TRP A 29 -12.49 -40.12 10.86
C TRP A 29 -12.33 -40.79 9.49
N LEU A 30 -13.10 -41.87 9.24
CA LEU A 30 -12.87 -42.77 8.10
C LEU A 30 -13.27 -42.20 6.74
N LEU A 31 -14.31 -41.36 6.68
CA LEU A 31 -14.89 -40.91 5.41
C LEU A 31 -14.59 -39.45 5.09
N LYS A 32 -14.45 -38.60 6.12
CA LYS A 32 -14.22 -37.16 5.95
C LYS A 32 -12.76 -36.77 6.17
N GLY A 33 -11.97 -37.60 6.87
CA GLY A 33 -10.57 -37.32 7.18
C GLY A 33 -10.38 -36.27 8.26
N ARG A 34 -11.41 -36.00 9.08
CA ARG A 34 -11.40 -34.95 10.13
C ARG A 34 -10.69 -35.42 11.40
N HIS A 35 -9.51 -36.00 11.26
CA HIS A 35 -8.79 -36.67 12.35
C HIS A 35 -8.54 -35.72 13.53
N LEU A 36 -8.08 -34.49 13.27
CA LEU A 36 -7.78 -33.51 14.32
C LEU A 36 -9.03 -33.06 15.08
N ASP A 37 -10.14 -32.81 14.38
CA ASP A 37 -11.39 -32.43 15.04
C ASP A 37 -11.91 -33.61 15.91
N VAL A 38 -11.73 -34.85 15.45
CA VAL A 38 -12.09 -36.05 16.23
C VAL A 38 -11.25 -36.15 17.51
N CYS A 39 -9.94 -35.92 17.42
CA CYS A 39 -9.05 -35.90 18.57
C CYS A 39 -9.48 -34.87 19.64
N HIS A 40 -9.85 -33.65 19.25
CA HIS A 40 -10.32 -32.62 20.20
C HIS A 40 -11.60 -33.00 20.93
N VAL A 41 -12.46 -33.82 20.31
CA VAL A 41 -13.70 -34.32 20.91
C VAL A 41 -13.42 -35.43 21.93
N ILE A 42 -12.46 -36.32 21.63
CA ILE A 42 -12.12 -37.47 22.48
C ILE A 42 -11.50 -37.04 23.81
N ASP A 43 -10.81 -35.90 23.83
CA ASP A 43 -10.23 -35.28 25.04
C ASP A 43 -11.31 -34.77 26.04
N HIS A 44 -12.58 -34.74 25.65
CA HIS A 44 -13.64 -34.26 26.53
C HIS A 44 -14.05 -35.30 27.60
N PRO A 45 -14.13 -34.95 28.91
CA PRO A 45 -14.42 -35.91 29.99
C PRO A 45 -15.73 -36.69 29.84
N SER A 46 -16.74 -36.10 29.19
CA SER A 46 -18.00 -36.77 28.89
C SER A 46 -17.87 -37.89 27.85
N PHE A 47 -16.87 -37.82 26.96
CA PHE A 47 -16.63 -38.84 25.95
C PHE A 47 -15.99 -40.09 26.55
N THR A 48 -15.03 -39.91 27.47
CA THR A 48 -14.34 -41.00 28.18
C THR A 48 -15.30 -41.94 28.90
N LYS A 49 -16.42 -41.42 29.42
CA LYS A 49 -17.43 -42.24 30.11
C LYS A 49 -18.12 -43.23 29.16
N VAL A 50 -18.40 -42.79 27.94
CA VAL A 50 -19.23 -43.47 26.92
C VAL A 50 -18.40 -44.53 26.21
N ILE A 51 -17.16 -44.18 25.88
CA ILE A 51 -16.24 -45.10 25.23
C ILE A 51 -15.83 -46.25 26.16
N ASN A 52 -15.76 -46.01 27.47
CA ASN A 52 -15.55 -47.07 28.46
C ASN A 52 -16.72 -48.06 28.54
N GLU A 53 -17.96 -47.61 28.31
CA GLU A 53 -19.13 -48.50 28.24
C GLU A 53 -19.16 -49.34 26.95
N CYS A 54 -18.42 -48.93 25.91
CA CYS A 54 -18.32 -49.60 24.61
C CYS A 54 -16.97 -50.28 24.37
N ARG A 55 -16.14 -50.46 25.40
CA ARG A 55 -14.72 -50.87 25.26
C ARG A 55 -14.52 -52.24 24.62
N ASP A 56 -15.47 -53.15 24.83
CA ASP A 56 -15.43 -54.52 24.29
C ASP A 56 -16.04 -54.63 22.87
N ASP A 57 -16.53 -53.53 22.29
CA ASP A 57 -17.10 -53.52 20.93
C ASP A 57 -16.02 -53.22 19.89
N GLU A 58 -15.65 -54.24 19.11
CA GLU A 58 -14.64 -54.13 18.05
C GLU A 58 -14.94 -53.03 17.01
N ARG A 59 -16.21 -52.64 16.84
CA ARG A 59 -16.60 -51.54 15.92
C ARG A 59 -15.97 -50.21 16.31
N TYR A 60 -15.79 -49.97 17.62
CA TYR A 60 -15.27 -48.72 18.16
C TYR A 60 -13.82 -48.82 18.64
N ALA A 61 -13.11 -49.92 18.30
CA ALA A 61 -11.74 -50.17 18.74
C ALA A 61 -10.79 -48.98 18.47
N LEU A 62 -10.92 -48.30 17.33
CA LEU A 62 -10.15 -47.09 17.02
C LEU A 62 -10.40 -45.94 18.02
N LEU A 63 -11.67 -45.69 18.39
CA LEU A 63 -12.01 -44.62 19.32
C LEU A 63 -11.59 -44.98 20.75
N VAL A 64 -11.62 -46.27 21.10
CA VAL A 64 -11.07 -46.79 22.36
C VAL A 64 -9.56 -46.58 22.41
N GLU A 65 -8.84 -46.94 21.35
CA GLU A 65 -7.39 -46.75 21.25
C GLU A 65 -7.00 -45.28 21.35
N LEU A 66 -7.73 -44.40 20.65
CA LEU A 66 -7.55 -42.94 20.79
C LEU A 66 -7.84 -42.47 22.23
N SER A 67 -8.92 -42.93 22.85
CA SER A 67 -9.26 -42.55 24.23
C SER A 67 -8.23 -43.04 25.25
N ASP A 68 -7.68 -44.24 25.06
CA ASP A 68 -6.64 -44.80 25.92
C ASP A 68 -5.33 -44.01 25.78
N LEU A 69 -5.02 -43.53 24.57
CA LEU A 69 -3.89 -42.64 24.31
C LEU A 69 -4.01 -41.33 25.10
N TYR A 70 -5.19 -40.70 25.12
CA TYR A 70 -5.43 -39.44 25.86
C TYR A 70 -5.58 -39.61 27.38
N GLY A 71 -6.10 -40.74 27.86
CA GLY A 71 -6.34 -41.00 29.30
C GLY A 71 -5.10 -41.18 30.17
N SER A 72 -3.90 -41.17 29.60
CA SER A 72 -2.63 -41.50 30.26
C SER A 72 -1.84 -40.29 30.81
N GLU A 73 -2.51 -39.17 31.14
CA GLU A 73 -1.95 -37.89 31.66
C GLU A 73 -0.95 -37.17 30.72
N ILE A 74 -1.35 -36.87 29.47
CA ILE A 74 -0.51 -36.10 28.56
C ILE A 74 -1.36 -35.02 27.88
N THR A 75 -1.13 -33.78 28.29
CA THR A 75 -1.68 -32.58 27.63
C THR A 75 -1.26 -32.54 26.17
N LEU A 76 -2.08 -31.91 25.32
CA LEU A 76 -1.97 -31.74 23.86
C LEU A 76 -0.66 -31.09 23.30
N ALA A 77 0.48 -31.22 23.99
CA ALA A 77 1.77 -30.67 23.60
C ALA A 77 2.80 -31.77 23.25
N SER A 78 3.15 -31.79 21.96
CA SER A 78 4.42 -32.25 21.34
C SER A 78 4.85 -33.73 21.32
N GLN A 79 4.22 -34.70 22.00
CA GLN A 79 4.80 -36.07 22.07
C GLN A 79 4.09 -37.22 21.31
N TYR A 80 2.90 -37.03 20.74
CA TYR A 80 2.14 -38.15 20.09
C TYR A 80 1.89 -38.02 18.59
N ASN A 81 2.58 -37.11 17.91
CA ASN A 81 2.26 -36.84 16.51
C ASN A 81 2.50 -38.06 15.60
N GLU A 82 3.55 -38.86 15.82
CA GLU A 82 3.85 -40.03 14.99
C GLU A 82 2.82 -41.17 15.14
N THR A 83 2.39 -41.51 16.36
CA THR A 83 1.35 -42.52 16.60
C THR A 83 0.00 -42.09 16.03
N LEU A 84 -0.35 -40.80 16.15
CA LEU A 84 -1.59 -40.27 15.56
C LEU A 84 -1.55 -40.29 14.02
N LEU A 85 -0.39 -39.97 13.42
CA LEU A 85 -0.18 -40.10 11.99
C LEU A 85 -0.27 -41.57 11.55
N ALA A 86 0.29 -42.51 12.32
CA ALA A 86 0.19 -43.94 12.06
C ALA A 86 -1.27 -44.45 12.12
N LEU A 87 -2.06 -44.00 13.09
CA LEU A 87 -3.48 -44.34 13.19
C LEU A 87 -4.31 -43.76 12.03
N ALA A 88 -3.96 -42.55 11.57
CA ALA A 88 -4.68 -41.87 10.50
C ALA A 88 -4.30 -42.38 9.09
N TYR A 89 -3.02 -42.71 8.88
CA TYR A 89 -2.46 -42.96 7.55
C TYR A 89 -1.89 -44.38 7.37
N GLY A 90 -1.60 -45.08 8.45
CA GLY A 90 -1.08 -46.46 8.51
C GLY A 90 0.24 -46.56 9.27
N GLU A 91 0.52 -47.72 9.88
CA GLU A 91 1.74 -47.96 10.68
C GLU A 91 3.06 -47.73 9.93
N GLU A 92 3.07 -47.93 8.61
CA GLU A 92 4.25 -47.74 7.74
C GLU A 92 4.36 -46.30 7.19
N PHE A 93 3.50 -45.38 7.63
CA PHE A 93 3.47 -44.01 7.11
C PHE A 93 4.67 -43.20 7.64
N ASP A 94 5.53 -42.74 6.73
CA ASP A 94 6.62 -41.81 7.05
C ASP A 94 6.21 -40.38 6.69
N PRO A 95 5.96 -39.47 7.64
CA PRO A 95 5.52 -38.12 7.32
C PRO A 95 6.45 -37.34 6.39
N PHE A 96 7.73 -37.70 6.24
CA PHE A 96 8.66 -37.00 5.36
C PHE A 96 8.67 -37.51 3.91
N GLU A 97 8.07 -38.68 3.64
CA GLU A 97 7.87 -39.21 2.28
C GLU A 97 6.62 -38.59 1.63
N LEU A 98 6.73 -37.34 1.15
CA LEU A 98 5.60 -36.58 0.60
C LEU A 98 4.95 -37.21 -0.63
N ASP A 99 5.66 -38.06 -1.37
CA ASP A 99 5.13 -38.70 -2.58
C ASP A 99 4.24 -39.90 -2.27
N GLN A 100 4.29 -40.45 -1.05
CA GLN A 100 3.52 -41.63 -0.68
C GLN A 100 1.99 -41.41 -0.80
N ASP A 101 1.27 -42.50 -1.01
CA ASP A 101 -0.19 -42.50 -1.00
C ASP A 101 -0.72 -42.70 0.41
N THR A 102 -1.70 -41.90 0.81
CA THR A 102 -2.32 -42.01 2.13
C THR A 102 -3.57 -42.88 2.06
N LYS A 103 -3.81 -43.71 3.09
CA LYS A 103 -5.06 -44.48 3.23
C LYS A 103 -6.26 -43.60 3.60
N ALA A 104 -6.00 -42.40 4.10
CA ALA A 104 -7.02 -41.43 4.52
C ALA A 104 -7.86 -40.93 3.34
N LYS A 105 -9.16 -40.79 3.58
CA LYS A 105 -10.15 -40.35 2.57
C LYS A 105 -10.82 -39.04 2.98
N GLY A 106 -11.54 -38.46 2.03
CA GLY A 106 -12.28 -37.23 2.23
C GLY A 106 -11.44 -35.97 2.00
N ASP A 107 -12.10 -34.83 2.19
CA ASP A 107 -11.57 -33.53 1.81
C ASP A 107 -10.54 -33.00 2.84
N TRP A 108 -10.49 -33.57 4.05
CA TRP A 108 -9.58 -33.16 5.13
C TRP A 108 -8.36 -34.07 5.29
N ARG A 109 -8.18 -35.02 4.36
CA ARG A 109 -7.22 -36.12 4.50
C ARG A 109 -5.75 -35.72 4.66
N TYR A 110 -5.38 -34.46 4.42
CA TYR A 110 -4.01 -33.96 4.64
C TYR A 110 -3.91 -33.00 5.83
N HIS A 111 -5.02 -32.68 6.50
CA HIS A 111 -5.06 -31.63 7.52
C HIS A 111 -4.21 -31.98 8.75
N LEU A 112 -4.28 -33.22 9.25
CA LEU A 112 -3.44 -33.67 10.37
C LEU A 112 -1.95 -33.69 10.01
N TRP A 113 -1.61 -34.06 8.76
CA TRP A 113 -0.23 -34.07 8.29
C TRP A 113 0.32 -32.64 8.19
N PHE A 114 -0.49 -31.72 7.69
CA PHE A 114 -0.13 -30.31 7.60
C PHE A 114 0.02 -29.66 8.97
N TYR A 115 -0.90 -29.95 9.89
CA TYR A 115 -0.85 -29.51 11.28
C TYR A 115 0.43 -30.00 11.99
N PHE A 116 0.78 -31.28 11.79
CA PHE A 116 2.02 -31.86 12.31
C PHE A 116 3.25 -31.06 11.88
N PHE A 117 3.44 -30.89 10.57
CA PHE A 117 4.61 -30.17 10.07
C PHE A 117 4.65 -28.72 10.51
N ASN A 118 3.50 -28.05 10.51
CA ASN A 118 3.39 -26.68 11.01
C ASN A 118 3.85 -26.63 12.47
N ASN A 119 3.33 -27.48 13.35
CA ASN A 119 3.62 -27.42 14.79
C ASN A 119 5.05 -27.80 15.15
N GLU A 120 5.62 -28.81 14.49
CA GLU A 120 7.01 -29.23 14.73
C GLU A 120 8.04 -28.29 14.05
N GLY A 121 7.58 -27.34 13.24
CA GLY A 121 8.45 -26.33 12.61
C GLY A 121 9.11 -26.79 11.31
N TYR A 122 8.60 -27.85 10.67
CA TYR A 122 9.05 -28.34 9.36
C TYR A 122 8.48 -27.48 8.23
N VAL A 123 8.97 -26.24 8.12
CA VAL A 123 8.41 -25.21 7.21
C VAL A 123 8.58 -25.58 5.73
N ALA A 124 9.73 -26.12 5.33
CA ALA A 124 10.01 -26.48 3.95
C ALA A 124 9.10 -27.63 3.48
N GLU A 125 8.98 -28.65 4.30
CA GLU A 125 8.12 -29.82 4.10
C GLU A 125 6.64 -29.41 4.08
N SER A 126 6.23 -28.47 4.93
CA SER A 126 4.89 -27.88 4.91
C SER A 126 4.56 -27.23 3.57
N TRP A 127 5.49 -26.46 3.01
CA TRP A 127 5.31 -25.83 1.69
C TRP A 127 5.29 -26.85 0.55
N GLN A 128 6.10 -27.92 0.63
CA GLN A 128 6.09 -28.99 -0.35
C GLN A 128 4.77 -29.79 -0.28
N LEU A 129 4.31 -30.16 0.92
CA LEU A 129 3.02 -30.82 1.14
C LEU A 129 1.86 -29.97 0.59
N PHE A 130 1.91 -28.65 0.83
CA PHE A 130 0.94 -27.71 0.28
C PHE A 130 0.87 -27.80 -1.25
N ASN A 131 2.02 -27.70 -1.90
CA ASN A 131 2.10 -27.69 -3.36
C ASN A 131 1.73 -29.02 -4.02
N LEU A 132 2.15 -30.14 -3.44
CA LEU A 132 2.00 -31.47 -4.04
C LEU A 132 0.64 -32.10 -3.78
N LYS A 133 0.03 -31.85 -2.61
CA LYS A 133 -1.15 -32.59 -2.15
C LYS A 133 -2.31 -31.67 -1.77
N ILE A 134 -2.09 -30.61 -1.01
CA ILE A 134 -3.18 -29.77 -0.47
C ILE A 134 -3.78 -28.85 -1.54
N TYR A 135 -2.97 -28.06 -2.25
CA TYR A 135 -3.47 -27.16 -3.29
C TYR A 135 -4.23 -27.91 -4.39
N PRO A 136 -3.71 -29.03 -4.97
CA PRO A 136 -4.47 -29.80 -5.95
C PRO A 136 -5.81 -30.32 -5.42
N LEU A 137 -5.85 -30.74 -4.14
CA LEU A 137 -7.10 -31.11 -3.49
C LEU A 137 -8.05 -29.92 -3.42
N CYS A 138 -7.62 -28.79 -2.85
CA CYS A 138 -8.44 -27.58 -2.72
C CYS A 138 -8.97 -27.09 -4.07
N ALA A 139 -8.13 -27.09 -5.12
CA ALA A 139 -8.53 -26.66 -6.47
C ALA A 139 -9.69 -27.52 -7.05
N THR A 140 -9.79 -28.79 -6.66
CA THR A 140 -10.90 -29.67 -7.07
C THR A 140 -12.21 -29.44 -6.30
N LEU A 141 -12.15 -28.77 -5.15
CA LEU A 141 -13.27 -28.56 -4.23
C LEU A 141 -14.12 -27.32 -4.57
N ASN A 142 -13.80 -26.60 -5.65
CA ASN A 142 -14.37 -25.30 -6.05
C ASN A 142 -15.91 -25.31 -6.32
N ASN A 143 -16.58 -26.45 -6.19
CA ASN A 143 -18.03 -26.61 -6.33
C ASN A 143 -18.77 -26.55 -4.98
N THR A 144 -19.29 -25.35 -4.65
CA THR A 144 -20.41 -24.88 -3.78
C THR A 144 -21.06 -25.73 -2.67
N ARG A 145 -20.61 -26.95 -2.34
CA ARG A 145 -21.14 -27.69 -1.17
C ARG A 145 -20.59 -27.06 0.12
N ALA A 146 -21.48 -26.82 1.09
CA ALA A 146 -21.13 -26.22 2.37
C ALA A 146 -19.99 -26.97 3.11
N ASP A 147 -19.98 -28.30 3.05
CA ASP A 147 -18.91 -29.14 3.62
C ASP A 147 -17.53 -28.86 3.00
N HIS A 148 -17.46 -28.64 1.67
CA HIS A 148 -16.20 -28.34 0.99
C HIS A 148 -15.68 -26.96 1.40
N MET A 149 -16.57 -25.98 1.59
CA MET A 149 -16.19 -24.64 2.01
C MET A 149 -15.55 -24.65 3.42
N GLN A 150 -16.10 -25.43 4.36
CA GLN A 150 -15.51 -25.59 5.70
C GLN A 150 -14.10 -26.19 5.65
N THR A 151 -13.87 -27.11 4.71
CA THR A 151 -12.57 -27.72 4.46
C THR A 151 -11.56 -26.68 3.98
N LEU A 152 -11.92 -25.89 2.96
CA LEU A 152 -11.07 -24.83 2.41
C LEU A 152 -10.65 -23.83 3.49
N VAL A 153 -11.61 -23.42 4.34
CA VAL A 153 -11.37 -22.49 5.45
C VAL A 153 -10.31 -23.00 6.42
N ARG A 154 -10.29 -24.31 6.69
CA ARG A 154 -9.36 -24.89 7.66
C ARG A 154 -7.95 -24.99 7.11
N TYR A 155 -7.79 -25.43 5.86
CA TYR A 155 -6.50 -25.34 5.20
C TYR A 155 -6.03 -23.89 5.09
N PHE A 156 -6.93 -22.94 4.83
CA PHE A 156 -6.59 -21.52 4.79
C PHE A 156 -6.06 -20.99 6.14
N ASN A 157 -6.67 -21.40 7.26
CA ASN A 157 -6.21 -21.02 8.59
C ASN A 157 -4.83 -21.60 8.90
N GLU A 158 -4.59 -22.88 8.58
CA GLU A 158 -3.28 -23.51 8.75
C GLU A 158 -2.21 -22.88 7.83
N LEU A 159 -2.59 -22.48 6.61
CA LEU A 159 -1.70 -21.75 5.70
C LEU A 159 -1.36 -20.38 6.24
N SER A 160 -2.30 -19.71 6.89
CA SER A 160 -2.03 -18.43 7.55
C SER A 160 -0.94 -18.62 8.62
N VAL A 161 -1.05 -19.67 9.45
CA VAL A 161 0.00 -20.01 10.44
C VAL A 161 1.35 -20.31 9.79
N LEU A 162 1.38 -21.04 8.67
CA LEU A 162 2.63 -21.30 7.94
C LEU A 162 3.26 -20.01 7.37
N MET A 163 2.44 -19.12 6.82
CA MET A 163 2.89 -17.81 6.33
C MET A 163 3.42 -16.93 7.48
N ASP A 164 2.90 -17.06 8.70
CA ASP A 164 3.47 -16.43 9.90
C ASP A 164 4.90 -16.89 10.18
N LYS A 165 5.17 -18.18 10.03
CA LYS A 165 6.50 -18.77 10.23
C LYS A 165 7.47 -18.46 9.10
N THR A 166 6.98 -18.01 7.95
CA THR A 166 7.78 -17.70 6.74
C THR A 166 8.06 -16.20 6.58
N ARG A 167 8.08 -15.43 7.68
CA ARG A 167 8.43 -14.00 7.65
C ARG A 167 9.93 -13.75 7.51
N ASP A 168 10.74 -14.71 7.94
CA ASP A 168 12.20 -14.63 7.84
C ASP A 168 12.63 -14.72 6.36
N PRO A 169 13.41 -13.76 5.83
CA PRO A 169 13.99 -13.81 4.49
C PRO A 169 14.68 -15.14 4.17
N ASP A 170 15.40 -15.74 5.12
CA ASP A 170 16.17 -16.97 4.88
C ASP A 170 15.24 -18.17 4.67
N ILE A 171 14.11 -18.20 5.38
CA ILE A 171 13.08 -19.23 5.21
C ILE A 171 12.32 -19.00 3.90
N LEU A 172 12.04 -17.74 3.56
CA LEU A 172 11.30 -17.36 2.37
C LEU A 172 12.07 -17.68 1.07
N GLU A 173 13.39 -17.83 1.13
CA GLU A 173 14.20 -18.31 0.00
C GLU A 173 13.69 -19.64 -0.55
N SER A 174 13.30 -20.57 0.33
CA SER A 174 12.77 -21.90 -0.05
C SER A 174 11.41 -21.86 -0.77
N VAL A 175 10.66 -20.76 -0.65
CA VAL A 175 9.33 -20.62 -1.27
C VAL A 175 9.46 -20.26 -2.75
N THR A 176 8.80 -21.02 -3.62
CA THR A 176 8.84 -20.78 -5.07
C THR A 176 7.76 -19.79 -5.53
N LYS A 177 7.96 -19.15 -6.69
CA LYS A 177 6.91 -18.34 -7.35
C LYS A 177 5.63 -19.15 -7.61
N LYS A 178 5.77 -20.46 -7.91
CA LYS A 178 4.63 -21.38 -8.07
C LYS A 178 3.83 -21.52 -6.77
N THR A 179 4.49 -21.64 -5.62
CA THR A 179 3.83 -21.67 -4.31
C THR A 179 2.99 -20.41 -4.08
N ILE A 180 3.54 -19.24 -4.43
CA ILE A 180 2.85 -17.95 -4.28
C ILE A 180 1.62 -17.88 -5.18
N MET A 181 1.70 -18.36 -6.42
CA MET A 181 0.52 -18.43 -7.31
C MET A 181 -0.54 -19.40 -6.78
N ASN A 182 -0.14 -20.55 -6.24
CA ASN A 182 -1.08 -21.48 -5.61
C ASN A 182 -1.81 -20.83 -4.40
N LEU A 183 -1.11 -20.02 -3.61
CA LEU A 183 -1.71 -19.25 -2.51
C LEU A 183 -2.69 -18.19 -3.02
N TYR A 184 -2.32 -17.46 -4.08
CA TYR A 184 -3.19 -16.48 -4.74
C TYR A 184 -4.48 -17.12 -5.24
N ASP A 185 -4.39 -18.25 -5.94
CA ASP A 185 -5.53 -18.99 -6.49
C ASP A 185 -6.43 -19.55 -5.38
N LEU A 186 -5.84 -20.07 -4.31
CA LEU A 186 -6.61 -20.55 -3.16
C LEU A 186 -7.33 -19.40 -2.46
N PHE A 187 -6.66 -18.26 -2.31
CA PHE A 187 -7.24 -17.07 -1.70
C PHE A 187 -8.45 -16.57 -2.50
N LEU A 188 -8.37 -16.55 -3.83
CA LEU A 188 -9.52 -16.26 -4.71
C LEU A 188 -10.73 -17.15 -4.40
N GLN A 189 -10.52 -18.46 -4.26
CA GLN A 189 -11.59 -19.42 -3.92
C GLN A 189 -12.20 -19.14 -2.55
N VAL A 190 -11.40 -18.70 -1.58
CA VAL A 190 -11.85 -18.36 -0.23
C VAL A 190 -12.62 -17.03 -0.20
N VAL A 191 -12.13 -16.00 -0.89
CA VAL A 191 -12.75 -14.67 -0.92
C VAL A 191 -14.13 -14.70 -1.57
N HIS A 192 -14.32 -15.48 -2.62
CA HIS A 192 -15.65 -15.69 -3.21
C HIS A 192 -16.69 -16.21 -2.20
N ASN A 193 -16.25 -16.84 -1.10
CA ASN A 193 -17.09 -17.46 -0.08
C ASN A 193 -17.06 -16.68 1.24
N ASP A 194 -17.16 -15.34 1.15
CA ASP A 194 -16.82 -14.32 2.14
C ASP A 194 -17.30 -14.58 3.60
N THR A 195 -18.36 -15.36 3.81
CA THR A 195 -19.04 -15.55 5.10
C THR A 195 -18.33 -16.46 6.12
N LEU A 196 -17.38 -17.30 5.72
CA LEU A 196 -16.80 -18.32 6.62
C LEU A 196 -15.47 -17.93 7.27
N ILE A 197 -14.80 -16.90 6.75
CA ILE A 197 -13.54 -16.40 7.30
C ILE A 197 -13.73 -14.94 7.62
N ASP A 198 -13.38 -14.56 8.85
CA ASP A 198 -13.46 -13.17 9.26
C ASP A 198 -12.53 -12.29 8.41
N PHE A 199 -12.89 -11.02 8.37
CA PHE A 199 -12.21 -10.03 7.56
C PHE A 199 -10.77 -9.77 8.03
N ALA A 200 -10.48 -9.89 9.33
CA ALA A 200 -9.15 -9.63 9.88
C ALA A 200 -8.14 -10.70 9.42
N THR A 201 -8.57 -11.96 9.35
CA THR A 201 -7.75 -13.07 8.87
C THR A 201 -7.42 -12.91 7.38
N LYS A 202 -8.38 -12.49 6.54
CA LYS A 202 -8.13 -12.17 5.13
C LYS A 202 -7.14 -11.03 4.96
N ARG A 203 -7.29 -9.95 5.73
CA ARG A 203 -6.33 -8.84 5.75
C ARG A 203 -4.92 -9.30 6.09
N SER A 204 -4.78 -10.09 7.16
CA SER A 204 -3.49 -10.68 7.57
C SER A 204 -2.86 -11.50 6.45
N PHE A 205 -3.65 -12.33 5.76
CA PHE A 205 -3.20 -13.14 4.64
C PHE A 205 -2.74 -12.27 3.45
N CYS A 206 -3.54 -11.28 3.05
CA CYS A 206 -3.20 -10.33 1.97
C CYS A 206 -1.85 -9.63 2.21
N LYS A 207 -1.66 -9.10 3.43
CA LYS A 207 -0.41 -8.43 3.83
C LYS A 207 0.80 -9.35 3.64
N ARG A 208 0.69 -10.61 4.06
CA ARG A 208 1.77 -11.59 3.95
C ARG A 208 2.03 -11.99 2.50
N LEU A 209 0.97 -12.21 1.72
CA LEU A 209 1.13 -12.60 0.33
C LEU A 209 1.81 -11.51 -0.49
N ILE A 210 1.47 -10.24 -0.28
CA ILE A 210 2.17 -9.09 -0.88
C ILE A 210 3.65 -9.05 -0.48
N HIS A 211 3.96 -9.31 0.79
CA HIS A 211 5.35 -9.38 1.25
C HIS A 211 6.13 -10.48 0.52
N MET A 212 5.55 -11.67 0.37
CA MET A 212 6.15 -12.79 -0.36
C MET A 212 6.35 -12.46 -1.86
N MET A 213 5.35 -11.83 -2.48
CA MET A 213 5.42 -11.36 -3.88
C MET A 213 6.53 -10.32 -4.08
N LYS A 214 6.65 -9.36 -3.15
CA LYS A 214 7.74 -8.38 -3.15
C LYS A 214 9.10 -9.07 -3.09
N TYR A 215 9.29 -9.98 -2.14
CA TYR A 215 10.56 -10.67 -1.97
C TYR A 215 10.94 -11.55 -3.18
N LYS A 216 9.95 -12.16 -3.84
CA LYS A 216 10.16 -12.96 -5.07
C LYS A 216 10.08 -12.15 -6.36
N GLU A 217 10.17 -10.82 -6.29
CA GLU A 217 10.18 -9.94 -7.47
C GLU A 217 8.97 -10.17 -8.40
N MET A 218 7.81 -10.50 -7.83
CA MET A 218 6.55 -10.68 -8.55
C MET A 218 5.79 -9.35 -8.64
N HIS A 219 6.45 -8.35 -9.22
CA HIS A 219 6.04 -6.94 -9.17
C HIS A 219 4.64 -6.68 -9.74
N SER A 220 4.40 -7.07 -10.99
CA SER A 220 3.11 -6.87 -11.66
C SER A 220 1.97 -7.62 -10.98
N VAL A 221 2.18 -8.91 -10.69
CA VAL A 221 1.20 -9.77 -10.00
C VAL A 221 0.84 -9.22 -8.63
N GLY A 222 1.82 -8.70 -7.88
CA GLY A 222 1.58 -8.09 -6.57
C GLY A 222 0.69 -6.86 -6.65
N LEU A 223 0.90 -5.98 -7.63
CA LEU A 223 0.02 -4.81 -7.80
C LEU A 223 -1.37 -5.18 -8.30
N GLU A 224 -1.48 -6.13 -9.23
CA GLU A 224 -2.77 -6.65 -9.69
C GLU A 224 -3.57 -7.25 -8.52
N PHE A 225 -2.91 -8.00 -7.65
CA PHE A 225 -3.51 -8.53 -6.43
C PHE A 225 -4.03 -7.42 -5.52
N TYR A 226 -3.23 -6.36 -5.30
CA TYR A 226 -3.66 -5.20 -4.53
C TYR A 226 -4.91 -4.54 -5.13
N ILE A 227 -4.90 -4.24 -6.43
CA ILE A 227 -6.01 -3.56 -7.11
C ILE A 227 -7.29 -4.39 -7.03
N THR A 228 -7.17 -5.70 -7.23
CA THR A 228 -8.30 -6.64 -7.21
C THR A 228 -8.95 -6.70 -5.82
N PHE A 229 -8.15 -6.61 -4.76
CA PHE A 229 -8.61 -6.82 -3.38
C PHE A 229 -8.38 -5.60 -2.47
N LYS A 230 -8.43 -4.38 -3.01
CA LYS A 230 -8.06 -3.15 -2.31
C LYS A 230 -8.71 -2.98 -0.93
N ASP A 231 -9.95 -3.43 -0.76
CA ASP A 231 -10.71 -3.28 0.49
C ASP A 231 -10.12 -4.14 1.64
N LEU A 232 -9.33 -5.17 1.28
CA LEU A 232 -8.60 -6.05 2.19
C LEU A 232 -7.20 -5.54 2.54
N PHE A 233 -6.78 -4.40 1.99
CA PHE A 233 -5.53 -3.76 2.35
C PHE A 233 -5.78 -2.59 3.30
N ASP A 234 -5.00 -2.57 4.38
CA ASP A 234 -4.99 -1.46 5.30
C ASP A 234 -3.81 -0.56 4.97
N LEU A 235 -4.06 0.55 4.28
CA LEU A 235 -3.02 1.53 3.94
C LEU A 235 -2.57 2.36 5.14
N ASN A 236 -3.12 2.09 6.33
CA ASN A 236 -2.54 2.56 7.58
C ASN A 236 -1.34 1.70 8.04
N ASP A 237 -1.17 0.50 7.48
CA ASP A 237 -0.09 -0.43 7.81
C ASP A 237 1.17 -0.11 7.00
N ILE A 238 2.19 0.38 7.69
CA ILE A 238 3.44 0.87 7.08
C ILE A 238 4.18 -0.23 6.30
N PRO A 239 4.37 -1.46 6.81
CA PRO A 239 5.01 -2.53 6.06
C PRO A 239 4.30 -2.85 4.73
N THR A 240 2.96 -2.74 4.72
CA THR A 240 2.15 -2.91 3.51
C THR A 240 2.42 -1.79 2.51
N VAL A 241 2.36 -0.52 2.94
CA VAL A 241 2.64 0.64 2.08
C VAL A 241 4.02 0.52 1.44
N ILE A 242 5.06 0.24 2.24
CA ILE A 242 6.43 0.05 1.74
C ILE A 242 6.50 -1.09 0.72
N SER A 243 5.79 -2.20 0.96
CA SER A 243 5.79 -3.33 0.02
C SER A 243 5.13 -2.97 -1.31
N LEU A 244 4.01 -2.24 -1.30
CA LEU A 244 3.31 -1.80 -2.51
C LEU A 244 4.12 -0.78 -3.32
N VAL A 245 4.79 0.18 -2.66
CA VAL A 245 5.68 1.13 -3.34
C VAL A 245 6.87 0.41 -3.97
N ASN A 246 7.47 -0.56 -3.29
CA ASN A 246 8.56 -1.36 -3.85
C ASN A 246 8.13 -2.22 -5.05
N LEU A 247 6.92 -2.78 -4.99
CA LEU A 247 6.33 -3.50 -6.13
C LEU A 247 6.15 -2.56 -7.33
N SER A 248 5.72 -1.32 -7.08
CA SER A 248 5.51 -0.28 -8.10
C SER A 248 6.75 0.08 -8.90
N LYS A 249 7.93 0.08 -8.26
CA LYS A 249 9.19 0.46 -8.90
C LYS A 249 9.52 -0.32 -10.18
N PHE A 250 9.18 -1.60 -10.24
CA PHE A 250 9.57 -2.51 -11.32
C PHE A 250 8.39 -3.21 -12.00
N ALA A 251 7.15 -2.86 -11.66
CA ALA A 251 5.97 -3.46 -12.28
C ALA A 251 5.74 -3.00 -13.72
N TYR A 252 6.28 -1.83 -14.09
CA TYR A 252 6.06 -1.19 -15.39
C TYR A 252 4.57 -1.04 -15.78
N ASP A 253 3.70 -0.73 -14.81
CA ASP A 253 2.27 -0.58 -15.02
C ASP A 253 1.79 0.81 -14.55
N TYR A 254 1.60 1.72 -15.50
CA TYR A 254 1.15 3.08 -15.22
C TYR A 254 -0.20 3.10 -14.49
N HIS A 255 -1.15 2.26 -14.91
CA HIS A 255 -2.49 2.24 -14.33
C HIS A 255 -2.43 1.83 -12.86
N ALA A 256 -1.69 0.75 -12.57
CA ALA A 256 -1.53 0.24 -11.22
C ALA A 256 -0.87 1.27 -10.28
N VAL A 257 0.24 1.88 -10.72
CA VAL A 257 0.94 2.90 -9.93
C VAL A 257 0.06 4.14 -9.73
N HIS A 258 -0.72 4.53 -10.74
CA HIS A 258 -1.64 5.66 -10.62
C HIS A 258 -2.79 5.40 -9.63
N VAL A 259 -3.36 4.19 -9.63
CA VAL A 259 -4.38 3.77 -8.63
C VAL A 259 -3.79 3.85 -7.23
N LEU A 260 -2.61 3.27 -7.01
CA LEU A 260 -1.93 3.30 -5.71
C LEU A 260 -1.64 4.74 -5.26
N HIS A 261 -1.16 5.60 -6.16
CA HIS A 261 -0.93 7.02 -5.87
C HIS A 261 -2.23 7.73 -5.43
N GLY A 262 -3.35 7.49 -6.12
CA GLY A 262 -4.66 8.04 -5.74
C GLY A 262 -5.14 7.58 -4.36
N ASP A 263 -4.91 6.31 -4.03
CA ASP A 263 -5.25 5.75 -2.71
C ASP A 263 -4.38 6.37 -1.61
N MET A 264 -3.07 6.56 -1.85
CA MET A 264 -2.17 7.24 -0.92
C MET A 264 -2.53 8.71 -0.73
N ARG A 265 -2.94 9.42 -1.78
CA ARG A 265 -3.48 10.79 -1.67
C ARG A 265 -4.73 10.84 -0.80
N THR A 266 -5.58 9.83 -0.88
CA THR A 266 -6.76 9.71 0.00
C THR A 266 -6.36 9.50 1.46
N VAL A 267 -5.28 8.76 1.74
CA VAL A 267 -4.71 8.65 3.09
C VAL A 267 -4.17 10.00 3.57
N GLN A 268 -3.36 10.69 2.75
CA GLN A 268 -2.83 12.02 3.06
C GLN A 268 -3.95 13.02 3.39
N TYR A 269 -4.99 13.08 2.56
CA TYR A 269 -6.16 13.95 2.81
C TYR A 269 -6.85 13.63 4.15
N ARG A 270 -6.97 12.36 4.53
CA ARG A 270 -7.54 11.97 5.83
C ARG A 270 -6.67 12.45 7.00
N ILE A 271 -5.35 12.38 6.86
CA ILE A 271 -4.40 12.90 7.86
C ILE A 271 -4.55 14.41 7.99
N GLU A 272 -4.54 15.15 6.88
CA GLU A 272 -4.70 16.62 6.88
C GLU A 272 -6.04 17.05 7.47
N LYS A 273 -7.13 16.35 7.10
CA LYS A 273 -8.45 16.61 7.66
C LYS A 273 -8.49 16.37 9.17
N TYR A 274 -7.87 15.29 9.65
CA TYR A 274 -7.78 15.02 11.07
C TYR A 274 -7.06 16.16 11.81
N LYS A 275 -5.91 16.62 11.28
CA LYS A 275 -5.17 17.77 11.84
C LYS A 275 -6.04 19.03 11.90
N GLY A 276 -6.83 19.30 10.85
CA GLY A 276 -7.75 20.43 10.83
C GLY A 276 -8.92 20.32 11.82
N ASP A 277 -9.40 19.10 12.07
CA ASP A 277 -10.57 18.85 12.92
C ASP A 277 -10.22 18.62 14.41
N ILE A 278 -8.95 18.41 14.76
CA ILE A 278 -8.52 17.94 16.08
C ILE A 278 -8.97 18.86 17.23
N VAL A 279 -8.84 20.19 17.05
CA VAL A 279 -9.28 21.16 18.05
C VAL A 279 -10.79 21.07 18.29
N SER A 280 -11.59 20.93 17.22
CA SER A 280 -13.04 20.76 17.36
C SER A 280 -13.41 19.46 18.07
N GLN A 281 -12.63 18.39 17.87
CA GLN A 281 -12.84 17.11 18.54
C GLN A 281 -12.49 17.20 20.03
N LEU A 282 -11.33 17.77 20.36
CA LEU A 282 -10.91 18.06 21.72
C LEU A 282 -11.97 18.89 22.45
N THR A 283 -12.46 19.99 21.87
CA THR A 283 -13.51 20.80 22.48
C THR A 283 -14.76 19.99 22.80
N LYS A 284 -15.27 19.18 21.86
CA LYS A 284 -16.49 18.37 22.08
C LYS A 284 -16.30 17.31 23.16
N ILE A 285 -15.14 16.68 23.21
CA ILE A 285 -14.83 15.65 24.22
C ILE A 285 -14.68 16.30 25.59
N SER A 286 -13.95 17.41 25.68
CA SER A 286 -13.78 18.16 26.91
C SER A 286 -15.11 18.70 27.46
N GLU A 287 -15.95 19.28 26.60
CA GLU A 287 -17.32 19.69 26.97
C GLU A 287 -18.14 18.52 27.53
N TYR A 288 -18.01 17.35 26.93
CA TYR A 288 -18.71 16.15 27.37
C TYR A 288 -18.20 15.65 28.73
N ILE A 289 -16.88 15.55 28.92
CA ILE A 289 -16.26 15.12 30.18
C ILE A 289 -16.58 16.11 31.31
N LEU A 290 -16.48 17.42 31.06
CA LEU A 290 -16.82 18.45 32.04
C LEU A 290 -18.31 18.45 32.38
N ARG A 291 -19.19 18.21 31.40
CA ARG A 291 -20.63 18.03 31.66
C ARG A 291 -20.87 16.82 32.57
N MET A 292 -20.16 15.71 32.35
CA MET A 292 -20.26 14.55 33.23
C MET A 292 -19.79 14.85 34.65
N LYS A 293 -18.64 15.55 34.78
CA LYS A 293 -18.13 16.00 36.08
C LYS A 293 -19.20 16.78 36.84
N ASN A 294 -19.80 17.79 36.20
CA ASN A 294 -20.85 18.62 36.81
C ASN A 294 -22.07 17.79 37.24
N VAL A 295 -22.53 16.85 36.40
CA VAL A 295 -23.66 15.98 36.75
C VAL A 295 -23.35 15.12 37.97
N ILE A 296 -22.14 14.55 38.04
CA ILE A 296 -21.68 13.74 39.17
C ILE A 296 -21.62 14.59 40.45
N GLU A 297 -21.08 15.80 40.38
CA GLU A 297 -21.01 16.73 41.52
C GLU A 297 -22.42 17.16 41.98
N GLU A 298 -23.32 17.51 41.06
CA GLU A 298 -24.68 17.97 41.39
C GLU A 298 -25.59 16.85 41.93
N HIS A 299 -25.58 15.67 41.32
CA HIS A 299 -26.51 14.58 41.65
C HIS A 299 -25.94 13.58 42.68
N HIS A 300 -24.62 13.52 42.81
CA HIS A 300 -23.92 12.56 43.66
C HIS A 300 -22.88 13.20 44.60
N GLY A 301 -22.79 14.53 44.67
CA GLY A 301 -21.89 15.24 45.59
C GLY A 301 -22.02 14.84 47.06
N GLY A 302 -23.23 14.48 47.51
CA GLY A 302 -23.43 13.90 48.85
C GLY A 302 -22.70 12.57 49.04
N LYS A 303 -22.76 11.66 48.04
CA LYS A 303 -22.05 10.37 48.07
C LYS A 303 -20.54 10.54 47.96
N ILE A 304 -20.08 11.52 47.18
CA ILE A 304 -18.64 11.85 47.07
C ILE A 304 -18.09 12.31 48.44
N ASN A 305 -18.88 13.02 49.23
CA ASN A 305 -18.46 13.51 50.55
C ASN A 305 -18.64 12.48 51.69
N GLU A 306 -19.48 11.46 51.49
CA GLU A 306 -19.79 10.44 52.49
C GLU A 306 -19.04 9.11 52.29
N ASP A 307 -18.67 8.78 51.05
CA ASP A 307 -17.97 7.54 50.69
C ASP A 307 -16.53 7.82 50.24
N SER A 308 -15.57 7.47 51.10
CA SER A 308 -14.14 7.68 50.86
C SER A 308 -13.60 6.95 49.63
N PHE A 309 -14.22 5.83 49.22
CA PHE A 309 -13.83 5.09 48.03
C PHE A 309 -14.22 5.84 46.76
N ILE A 310 -15.46 6.31 46.68
CA ILE A 310 -15.97 7.13 45.57
C ILE A 310 -15.21 8.45 45.48
N GLN A 311 -14.89 9.08 46.61
CA GLN A 311 -14.10 10.30 46.67
C GLN A 311 -12.68 10.11 46.10
N ALA A 312 -12.02 9.01 46.49
CA ALA A 312 -10.68 8.68 46.00
C ALA A 312 -10.68 8.39 44.50
N ASP A 313 -11.71 7.72 43.97
CA ASP A 313 -11.87 7.46 42.53
C ASP A 313 -12.12 8.74 41.72
N PHE A 314 -12.97 9.62 42.23
CA PHE A 314 -13.25 10.91 41.60
C PHE A 314 -11.99 11.77 41.55
N ASN A 315 -11.24 11.84 42.65
CA ASN A 315 -10.02 12.63 42.72
C ASN A 315 -8.91 12.03 41.87
N PHE A 316 -8.76 10.70 41.86
CA PHE A 316 -7.81 10.01 41.00
C PHE A 316 -8.06 10.34 39.52
N PHE A 317 -9.33 10.28 39.08
CA PHE A 317 -9.68 10.50 37.68
C PHE A 317 -9.51 11.96 37.24
N PHE A 318 -10.09 12.93 37.94
CA PHE A 318 -10.11 14.33 37.47
C PHE A 318 -8.84 15.11 37.81
N TYR A 319 -8.21 14.80 38.95
CA TYR A 319 -7.07 15.57 39.47
C TYR A 319 -5.75 14.82 39.34
N GLU A 320 -5.66 13.56 39.81
CA GLU A 320 -4.39 12.81 39.76
C GLU A 320 -3.99 12.40 38.33
N CYS A 321 -4.98 12.11 37.47
CA CYS A 321 -4.77 11.88 36.04
C CYS A 321 -4.89 13.16 35.19
N GLU A 322 -5.03 14.33 35.83
CA GLU A 322 -5.06 15.66 35.19
C GLU A 322 -6.14 15.84 34.11
N ILE A 323 -7.19 15.02 34.10
CA ILE A 323 -8.24 15.06 33.07
C ILE A 323 -8.96 16.40 33.05
N GLU A 324 -9.17 17.05 34.21
CA GLU A 324 -9.79 18.37 34.25
C GLU A 324 -8.89 19.46 33.65
N GLU A 325 -7.59 19.41 33.92
CA GLU A 325 -6.62 20.34 33.35
C GLU A 325 -6.58 20.18 31.83
N MET A 326 -6.49 18.95 31.35
CA MET A 326 -6.56 18.63 29.92
C MET A 326 -7.86 19.13 29.27
N CYS A 327 -9.01 19.00 29.95
CA CYS A 327 -10.29 19.47 29.41
C CYS A 327 -10.40 21.00 29.33
N THR A 328 -9.65 21.73 30.16
CA THR A 328 -9.72 23.20 30.26
C THR A 328 -8.58 23.92 29.55
N ALA A 329 -7.64 23.17 28.96
CA ALA A 329 -6.55 23.71 28.17
C ALA A 329 -7.04 24.49 26.93
N ASN A 330 -6.28 25.52 26.53
CA ASN A 330 -6.51 26.24 25.29
C ASN A 330 -5.90 25.48 24.11
N PHE A 331 -6.65 24.54 23.54
CA PHE A 331 -6.16 23.65 22.47
C PHE A 331 -5.57 24.40 21.26
N SER A 332 -6.08 25.59 20.93
CA SER A 332 -5.66 26.34 19.73
C SER A 332 -4.23 26.90 19.84
N GLU A 333 -3.69 27.00 21.05
CA GLU A 333 -2.33 27.51 21.31
C GLU A 333 -1.29 26.37 21.44
N LEU A 334 -1.74 25.12 21.49
CA LEU A 334 -0.88 23.96 21.60
C LEU A 334 -0.38 23.49 20.22
N PRO A 335 0.84 22.94 20.13
CA PRO A 335 1.29 22.25 18.93
C PRO A 335 0.45 20.98 18.69
N PHE A 336 0.46 20.47 17.46
CA PHE A 336 -0.39 19.34 17.07
C PHE A 336 -0.09 18.07 17.86
N GLU A 337 1.18 17.85 18.19
CA GLU A 337 1.66 16.68 18.92
C GLU A 337 1.03 16.63 20.33
N ASP A 338 0.97 17.77 21.00
CA ASP A 338 0.33 17.91 22.31
C ASP A 338 -1.20 17.76 22.19
N GLN A 339 -1.81 18.32 21.14
CA GLN A 339 -3.24 18.13 20.86
C GLN A 339 -3.59 16.65 20.66
N ASP A 340 -2.79 15.89 19.90
CA ASP A 340 -3.00 14.45 19.66
C ASP A 340 -2.84 13.63 20.94
N ALA A 341 -1.81 13.94 21.75
CA ALA A 341 -1.59 13.29 23.04
C ALA A 341 -2.77 13.52 23.99
N ILE A 342 -3.22 14.78 24.14
CA ILE A 342 -4.38 15.12 24.96
C ILE A 342 -5.63 14.40 24.45
N LEU A 343 -5.87 14.39 23.14
CA LEU A 343 -7.05 13.73 22.56
C LEU A 343 -7.07 12.24 22.90
N ARG A 344 -5.93 11.54 22.79
CA ARG A 344 -5.81 10.12 23.16
C ARG A 344 -6.07 9.89 24.65
N ASN A 345 -5.54 10.75 25.51
CA ASN A 345 -5.76 10.68 26.96
C ASN A 345 -7.23 10.89 27.31
N LEU A 346 -7.87 11.91 26.74
CA LEU A 346 -9.29 12.20 26.96
C LEU A 346 -10.19 11.09 26.39
N LEU A 347 -9.83 10.47 25.26
CA LEU A 347 -10.54 9.30 24.73
C LEU A 347 -10.41 8.07 25.65
N ASN A 348 -9.23 7.83 26.23
CA ASN A 348 -9.05 6.79 27.24
C ASN A 348 -9.87 7.09 28.49
N ALA A 349 -9.89 8.33 28.96
CA ALA A 349 -10.71 8.77 30.08
C ALA A 349 -12.21 8.56 29.81
N MET A 350 -12.66 8.89 28.59
CA MET A 350 -14.02 8.56 28.14
C MET A 350 -14.29 7.04 28.16
N ILE A 351 -13.33 6.20 27.79
CA ILE A 351 -13.50 4.73 27.83
C ILE A 351 -13.67 4.23 29.26
N CYS A 352 -12.92 4.77 30.21
CA CYS A 352 -13.01 4.40 31.63
C CYS A 352 -14.39 4.71 32.23
N PHE A 353 -15.13 5.69 31.70
CA PHE A 353 -16.53 5.90 32.10
C PHE A 353 -17.47 4.75 31.69
N TYR A 354 -17.12 3.92 30.70
CA TYR A 354 -18.03 2.93 30.10
C TYR A 354 -17.60 1.47 30.27
N LYS A 355 -16.31 1.18 30.40
CA LYS A 355 -15.79 -0.18 30.46
C LYS A 355 -14.98 -0.44 31.73
N ALA A 356 -15.37 -1.48 32.45
CA ALA A 356 -14.74 -1.96 33.68
C ALA A 356 -13.42 -2.74 33.46
N ASP A 357 -12.61 -2.38 32.46
CA ASP A 357 -11.39 -3.15 32.10
C ASP A 357 -10.24 -2.27 31.55
N LYS A 358 -10.35 -0.94 31.67
CA LYS A 358 -9.31 -0.01 31.21
C LYS A 358 -8.88 0.87 32.38
N THR A 359 -7.59 0.90 32.64
CA THR A 359 -6.98 1.68 33.72
C THR A 359 -6.46 3.01 33.20
N LEU A 360 -6.53 4.06 34.03
CA LEU A 360 -5.75 5.28 33.84
C LEU A 360 -4.48 5.22 34.67
N THR A 361 -3.46 5.95 34.21
CA THR A 361 -2.16 6.06 34.87
C THR A 361 -1.94 7.53 35.22
N SER A 362 -1.68 7.85 36.48
CA SER A 362 -1.28 9.20 36.89
C SER A 362 0.18 9.51 36.52
N GLU A 363 0.60 10.77 36.63
CA GLU A 363 2.00 11.16 36.41
C GLU A 363 2.98 10.39 37.32
N GLU A 364 2.55 10.04 38.53
CA GLU A 364 3.34 9.27 39.50
C GLU A 364 3.42 7.76 39.16
N GLY A 365 2.73 7.31 38.10
CA GLY A 365 2.69 5.92 37.66
C GLY A 365 1.66 5.05 38.38
N ASN A 366 0.74 5.64 39.16
CA ASN A 366 -0.32 4.90 39.82
C ASN A 366 -1.39 4.48 38.80
N VAL A 367 -1.77 3.21 38.81
CA VAL A 367 -2.71 2.64 37.85
C VAL A 367 -3.99 2.24 38.57
N LYS A 368 -5.14 2.76 38.12
CA LYS A 368 -6.44 2.43 38.72
C LYS A 368 -7.52 2.27 37.66
N GLU A 369 -8.44 1.34 37.92
CA GLU A 369 -9.73 1.28 37.24
C GLU A 369 -10.73 2.15 38.03
N PRO A 370 -11.20 3.27 37.51
CA PRO A 370 -12.09 4.17 38.24
C PRO A 370 -13.52 3.61 38.29
N ALA A 371 -14.14 3.47 39.46
CA ALA A 371 -15.54 3.01 39.61
C ALA A 371 -16.58 4.12 39.33
N LEU A 372 -16.24 5.08 38.47
CA LEU A 372 -17.11 6.21 38.10
C LEU A 372 -18.27 5.78 37.18
N ASN A 373 -18.15 4.65 36.49
CA ASN A 373 -19.22 4.03 35.72
C ASN A 373 -20.50 3.79 36.56
N LEU A 374 -20.37 3.55 37.87
CA LEU A 374 -21.49 3.35 38.79
C LEU A 374 -22.32 4.62 39.04
N LEU A 375 -21.77 5.79 38.73
CA LEU A 375 -22.40 7.09 38.95
C LEU A 375 -23.03 7.68 37.68
N ILE A 376 -22.94 6.99 36.55
CA ILE A 376 -23.34 7.51 35.24
C ILE A 376 -24.63 6.81 34.78
N GLY A 377 -25.66 7.60 34.51
CA GLY A 377 -26.94 7.10 33.98
C GLY A 377 -26.81 6.56 32.55
N TRP A 378 -27.74 5.66 32.19
CA TRP A 378 -27.77 4.98 30.89
C TRP A 378 -27.89 5.92 29.67
N GLU A 379 -28.57 7.06 29.82
CA GLU A 379 -28.79 8.01 28.72
C GLU A 379 -27.54 8.84 28.36
N LEU A 380 -26.81 9.35 29.36
CA LEU A 380 -25.56 10.09 29.13
C LEU A 380 -24.48 9.15 28.56
N GLY A 381 -24.40 7.91 29.06
CA GLY A 381 -23.43 6.95 28.53
C GLY A 381 -23.65 6.55 27.07
N ASN A 382 -24.89 6.55 26.58
CA ASN A 382 -25.18 6.30 25.17
C ASN A 382 -24.71 7.45 24.25
N GLU A 383 -24.81 8.70 24.67
CA GLU A 383 -24.29 9.86 23.91
C GLU A 383 -22.76 9.83 23.84
N GLY A 384 -22.10 9.57 24.97
CA GLY A 384 -20.66 9.43 25.02
C GLY A 384 -20.13 8.25 24.20
N MET A 385 -20.83 7.12 24.15
CA MET A 385 -20.49 5.99 23.28
C MET A 385 -20.60 6.34 21.79
N LYS A 386 -21.61 7.10 21.39
CA LYS A 386 -21.75 7.60 20.01
C LYS A 386 -20.62 8.58 19.67
N LEU A 387 -20.30 9.50 20.57
CA LEU A 387 -19.22 10.47 20.40
C LEU A 387 -17.86 9.77 20.30
N ARG A 388 -17.57 8.82 21.22
CA ARG A 388 -16.39 7.95 21.18
C ARG A 388 -16.28 7.23 19.85
N ASN A 389 -17.31 6.50 19.44
CA ASN A 389 -17.24 5.70 18.21
C ASN A 389 -17.06 6.58 16.98
N ARG A 390 -17.67 7.78 16.97
CA ARG A 390 -17.46 8.78 15.92
C ARG A 390 -16.02 9.28 15.89
N VAL A 391 -15.40 9.54 17.04
CA VAL A 391 -14.01 10.03 17.10
C VAL A 391 -13.00 8.91 16.84
N LEU A 392 -13.17 7.72 17.42
CA LEU A 392 -12.33 6.55 17.13
C LEU A 392 -12.40 6.10 15.66
N SER A 393 -13.51 6.35 14.96
CA SER A 393 -13.56 6.11 13.51
C SER A 393 -12.69 7.07 12.69
N LEU A 394 -12.18 8.14 13.31
CA LEU A 394 -11.38 9.19 12.70
C LEU A 394 -9.94 9.23 13.23
N VAL A 395 -9.69 8.73 14.44
CA VAL A 395 -8.37 8.69 15.08
C VAL A 395 -7.64 7.41 14.67
N PRO A 396 -6.42 7.49 14.11
CA PRO A 396 -5.61 6.32 13.81
C PRO A 396 -5.00 5.68 15.07
N ASP A 397 -4.86 4.35 15.03
CA ASP A 397 -4.33 3.54 16.13
C ASP A 397 -2.85 3.83 16.49
N GLU A 398 -2.08 4.44 15.58
CA GLU A 398 -0.67 4.82 15.76
C GLU A 398 -0.49 6.35 15.72
N GLY A 399 0.69 6.82 16.13
CA GLY A 399 1.06 8.24 16.05
C GLY A 399 1.04 8.77 14.61
N ILE A 400 0.41 9.92 14.40
CA ILE A 400 0.11 10.47 13.07
C ILE A 400 1.34 11.01 12.36
N GLU A 401 2.31 11.53 13.11
CA GLU A 401 3.52 12.14 12.59
C GLU A 401 4.36 11.14 11.77
N TYR A 402 4.63 9.96 12.33
CA TYR A 402 5.39 8.92 11.62
C TYR A 402 4.67 8.43 10.35
N ARG A 403 3.34 8.35 10.40
CA ARG A 403 2.51 7.97 9.25
C ARG A 403 2.53 9.02 8.16
N GLU A 404 2.46 10.31 8.52
CA GLU A 404 2.52 11.42 7.57
C GLU A 404 3.84 11.44 6.80
N ILE A 405 4.97 11.29 7.52
CA ILE A 405 6.29 11.19 6.91
C ILE A 405 6.30 10.05 5.89
N MET A 406 5.81 8.87 6.28
CA MET A 406 5.85 7.71 5.42
C MET A 406 4.94 7.79 4.19
N ILE A 407 3.74 8.36 4.34
CA ILE A 407 2.83 8.58 3.20
C ILE A 407 3.39 9.66 2.27
N THR A 408 4.03 10.70 2.81
CA THR A 408 4.69 11.73 2.00
C THR A 408 5.84 11.14 1.19
N ASP A 409 6.71 10.34 1.81
CA ASP A 409 7.81 9.65 1.13
C ASP A 409 7.31 8.66 0.07
N ALA A 410 6.22 7.94 0.35
CA ALA A 410 5.58 7.05 -0.61
C ALA A 410 5.05 7.83 -1.82
N LEU A 411 4.38 8.97 -1.60
CA LEU A 411 3.86 9.81 -2.67
C LEU A 411 4.97 10.39 -3.54
N ILE A 412 6.09 10.83 -2.95
CA ILE A 412 7.25 11.31 -3.70
C ILE A 412 7.77 10.22 -4.64
N GLN A 413 7.99 9.00 -4.13
CA GLN A 413 8.46 7.87 -4.94
C GLN A 413 7.48 7.49 -6.05
N LEU A 414 6.17 7.46 -5.76
CA LEU A 414 5.16 7.15 -6.77
C LEU A 414 5.07 8.25 -7.82
N ASP A 415 5.23 9.52 -7.44
CA ASP A 415 5.30 10.64 -8.38
C ASP A 415 6.53 10.53 -9.30
N GLU A 416 7.68 10.10 -8.77
CA GLU A 416 8.88 9.80 -9.57
C GLU A 416 8.61 8.68 -10.59
N PHE A 417 7.98 7.57 -10.18
CA PHE A 417 7.66 6.46 -11.08
C PHE A 417 6.66 6.87 -12.17
N LEU A 418 5.61 7.63 -11.80
CA LEU A 418 4.64 8.16 -12.75
C LEU A 418 5.27 9.16 -13.73
N THR A 419 6.25 9.94 -13.27
CA THR A 419 7.03 10.86 -14.11
C THR A 419 7.85 10.08 -15.12
N GLU A 420 8.51 8.99 -14.70
CA GLU A 420 9.24 8.09 -15.59
C GLU A 420 8.32 7.47 -16.66
N PHE A 421 7.13 6.99 -16.30
CA PHE A 421 6.18 6.47 -17.29
C PHE A 421 5.76 7.53 -18.30
N TYR A 422 5.40 8.72 -17.82
CA TYR A 422 4.96 9.81 -18.69
C TYR A 422 6.06 10.24 -19.66
N LEU A 423 7.31 10.27 -19.21
CA LEU A 423 8.46 10.64 -20.04
C LEU A 423 8.77 9.66 -21.17
N LYS A 424 8.42 8.38 -20.99
CA LYS A 424 8.56 7.36 -22.06
C LYS A 424 7.54 7.60 -23.19
N ASP A 425 6.32 8.01 -22.83
CA ASP A 425 5.23 8.21 -23.80
C ASP A 425 5.20 9.62 -24.40
N LEU A 426 5.78 10.62 -23.72
CA LEU A 426 5.73 12.02 -24.12
C LEU A 426 6.37 12.30 -25.49
N SER A 427 7.52 11.69 -25.78
CA SER A 427 8.22 11.93 -27.06
C SER A 427 7.38 11.48 -28.28
N PRO A 428 6.82 10.24 -28.31
CA PRO A 428 5.86 9.83 -29.34
C PRO A 428 4.63 10.74 -29.45
N ASP A 429 4.05 11.17 -28.32
CA ASP A 429 2.87 12.04 -28.30
C ASP A 429 3.18 13.43 -28.92
N VAL A 430 4.31 14.03 -28.57
CA VAL A 430 4.79 15.30 -29.13
C VAL A 430 4.96 15.18 -30.65
N GLU A 431 5.57 14.10 -31.13
CA GLU A 431 5.74 13.87 -32.56
C GLU A 431 4.41 13.71 -33.30
N ALA A 432 3.47 12.97 -32.73
CA ALA A 432 2.13 12.82 -33.30
C ALA A 432 1.39 14.16 -33.40
N VAL A 433 1.56 15.04 -32.41
CA VAL A 433 0.99 16.40 -32.42
C VAL A 433 1.64 17.28 -33.50
N ILE A 434 2.98 17.25 -33.63
CA ILE A 434 3.71 18.00 -34.66
C ILE A 434 3.32 17.54 -36.08
N GLN A 435 3.18 16.23 -36.29
CA GLN A 435 2.75 15.69 -37.59
C GLN A 435 1.35 16.17 -37.98
N LYS A 436 0.43 16.31 -37.01
CA LYS A 436 -0.89 16.92 -37.24
C LYS A 436 -0.75 18.41 -37.56
N ALA A 437 0.11 19.15 -36.86
CA ALA A 437 0.31 20.58 -37.08
C ALA A 437 0.81 20.91 -38.50
N ASN A 438 1.68 20.08 -39.07
CA ASN A 438 2.17 20.23 -40.44
C ASN A 438 1.07 20.21 -41.53
N GLN A 439 -0.15 19.78 -41.18
CA GLN A 439 -1.31 19.80 -42.07
C GLN A 439 -2.09 21.14 -42.01
N TYR A 440 -1.80 21.99 -41.02
CA TYR A 440 -2.49 23.25 -40.75
C TYR A 440 -1.63 24.50 -41.02
N ASP A 441 -0.31 24.39 -41.01
CA ASP A 441 0.61 25.53 -41.22
C ASP A 441 0.94 25.77 -42.70
N LEU A 442 0.35 26.83 -43.29
CA LEU A 442 0.64 27.27 -44.66
C LEU A 442 1.14 28.72 -44.76
N GLU A 443 1.20 29.48 -43.66
CA GLU A 443 1.65 30.88 -43.72
C GLU A 443 3.18 31.01 -43.56
N PRO A 444 3.86 31.76 -44.44
CA PRO A 444 5.30 31.95 -44.35
C PRO A 444 5.68 32.82 -43.15
N ILE A 445 6.55 32.29 -42.29
CA ILE A 445 7.13 33.01 -41.14
C ILE A 445 8.31 33.87 -41.61
N ASP A 446 8.37 35.15 -41.21
CA ASP A 446 9.57 35.98 -41.39
C ASP A 446 10.66 35.52 -40.40
N PRO A 447 11.75 34.89 -40.87
CA PRO A 447 12.78 34.35 -40.00
C PRO A 447 13.54 35.42 -39.21
N LYS A 448 13.62 36.66 -39.72
CA LYS A 448 14.31 37.75 -39.01
C LYS A 448 13.47 38.21 -37.83
N GLN A 449 12.18 38.45 -38.06
CA GLN A 449 11.25 38.86 -37.02
C GLN A 449 11.11 37.78 -35.93
N ALA A 450 10.99 36.51 -36.34
CA ALA A 450 10.92 35.38 -35.42
C ALA A 450 12.17 35.26 -34.53
N MET A 451 13.37 35.48 -35.11
CA MET A 451 14.61 35.48 -34.35
C MET A 451 14.68 36.63 -33.33
N THR A 452 14.26 37.83 -33.72
CA THR A 452 14.21 38.98 -32.80
C THR A 452 13.25 38.73 -31.63
N LEU A 453 12.06 38.16 -31.89
CA LEU A 453 11.09 37.80 -30.85
C LEU A 453 11.64 36.76 -29.87
N LEU A 454 12.34 35.74 -30.38
CA LEU A 454 12.99 34.74 -29.56
C LEU A 454 14.09 35.34 -28.69
N GLU A 455 14.91 36.24 -29.25
CA GLU A 455 15.98 36.93 -28.54
C GLU A 455 15.45 37.83 -27.41
N GLU A 456 14.40 38.60 -27.68
CA GLU A 456 13.71 39.44 -26.69
C GLU A 456 13.13 38.57 -25.56
N THR A 457 12.40 37.51 -25.92
CA THR A 457 11.79 36.59 -24.95
C THR A 457 12.87 35.93 -24.09
N PHE A 458 13.88 35.34 -24.71
CA PHE A 458 14.90 34.57 -23.99
C PHE A 458 15.75 35.45 -23.06
N THR A 459 16.07 36.67 -23.48
CA THR A 459 16.87 37.63 -22.69
C THR A 459 16.07 38.20 -21.51
N SER A 460 14.78 38.46 -21.71
CA SER A 460 13.89 39.06 -20.70
C SER A 460 13.42 38.08 -19.62
N LEU A 461 13.71 36.78 -19.74
CA LEU A 461 13.36 35.80 -18.69
C LEU A 461 14.01 36.17 -17.35
N HIS A 462 13.19 36.15 -16.30
CA HIS A 462 13.60 36.36 -14.94
C HIS A 462 13.52 35.05 -14.12
N PRO A 463 14.39 34.90 -13.11
CA PRO A 463 14.31 33.80 -12.16
C PRO A 463 13.09 34.01 -11.25
N GLN A 464 11.91 33.59 -11.71
CA GLN A 464 10.65 33.62 -10.95
C GLN A 464 9.92 32.27 -11.00
N SER A 465 10.63 31.15 -11.18
CA SER A 465 10.03 29.82 -11.00
C SER A 465 9.91 29.48 -9.51
N ALA A 466 8.99 28.56 -9.17
CA ALA A 466 8.74 28.08 -7.82
C ALA A 466 9.93 27.32 -7.17
N LEU A 467 11.02 27.12 -7.91
CA LEU A 467 12.26 26.50 -7.42
C LEU A 467 13.24 27.60 -6.98
N ILE A 468 13.69 27.51 -5.73
CA ILE A 468 14.60 28.48 -5.09
C ILE A 468 15.91 28.51 -5.88
N PHE A 469 16.25 29.68 -6.46
CA PHE A 469 17.57 29.90 -7.05
C PHE A 469 18.56 30.22 -5.93
N GLY A 470 19.64 29.44 -5.82
CA GLY A 470 20.83 29.89 -5.11
C GLY A 470 21.42 31.15 -5.77
N VAL A 471 22.27 31.88 -5.04
CA VAL A 471 22.93 33.10 -5.57
C VAL A 471 23.75 32.77 -6.83
N GLU A 472 24.53 31.68 -6.79
CA GLU A 472 25.35 31.26 -7.93
C GLU A 472 24.51 30.83 -9.14
N GLU A 473 23.40 30.12 -8.92
CA GLU A 473 22.49 29.68 -9.97
C GLU A 473 21.81 30.86 -10.66
N LYS A 474 21.41 31.86 -9.87
CA LYS A 474 20.84 33.09 -10.40
C LYS A 474 21.83 33.80 -11.33
N GLU A 475 23.09 33.91 -10.92
CA GLU A 475 24.12 34.49 -11.78
C GLU A 475 24.36 33.67 -13.05
N ARG A 476 24.38 32.33 -12.94
CA ARG A 476 24.52 31.44 -14.11
C ARG A 476 23.35 31.61 -15.08
N PHE A 477 22.12 31.66 -14.57
CA PHE A 477 20.91 31.88 -15.35
C PHE A 477 20.91 33.24 -16.04
N GLU A 478 21.28 34.30 -15.32
CA GLU A 478 21.40 35.65 -15.88
C GLU A 478 22.43 35.71 -17.02
N LYS A 479 23.62 35.12 -16.81
CA LYS A 479 24.67 35.00 -17.84
C LYS A 479 24.20 34.20 -19.06
N ALA A 480 23.45 33.12 -18.85
CA ALA A 480 22.92 32.28 -19.93
C ALA A 480 21.95 33.02 -20.86
N GLY A 481 21.30 34.10 -20.41
CA GLY A 481 20.44 34.94 -21.25
C GLY A 481 21.16 35.55 -22.45
N ARG A 482 22.48 35.75 -22.35
CA ARG A 482 23.33 36.24 -23.45
C ARG A 482 23.90 35.11 -24.31
N GLN A 483 23.56 33.86 -24.01
CA GLN A 483 24.07 32.66 -24.66
C GLN A 483 23.03 31.98 -25.56
N LEU A 484 22.01 32.71 -26.04
CA LEU A 484 21.06 32.22 -27.03
C LEU A 484 21.73 31.55 -28.25
N PRO A 485 22.86 32.06 -28.81
CA PRO A 485 23.54 31.38 -29.91
C PRO A 485 24.01 29.95 -29.59
N ARG A 486 24.20 29.62 -28.31
CA ARG A 486 24.53 28.26 -27.86
C ARG A 486 23.34 27.32 -27.98
N LEU A 487 22.15 27.78 -27.56
CA LEU A 487 20.89 27.03 -27.71
C LEU A 487 20.60 26.75 -29.19
N LEU A 488 20.83 27.74 -30.05
CA LEU A 488 20.48 27.68 -31.48
C LEU A 488 21.57 27.06 -32.37
N ARG A 489 22.51 26.28 -31.82
CA ARG A 489 23.53 25.56 -32.60
C ARG A 489 22.92 24.44 -33.45
N SER A 490 21.94 23.72 -32.90
CA SER A 490 21.13 22.79 -33.69
C SER A 490 20.21 23.59 -34.61
N ASN A 491 20.28 23.29 -35.91
CA ASN A 491 19.37 23.90 -36.90
C ASN A 491 17.91 23.56 -36.60
N GLU A 492 17.67 22.39 -36.02
CA GLU A 492 16.32 21.94 -35.68
C GLU A 492 15.77 22.67 -34.46
N VAL A 493 16.58 22.79 -33.39
CA VAL A 493 16.21 23.63 -32.22
C VAL A 493 15.92 25.06 -32.65
N ARG A 494 16.76 25.62 -33.55
CA ARG A 494 16.54 26.95 -34.11
C ARG A 494 15.20 27.03 -34.84
N ARG A 495 14.92 26.09 -35.74
CA ARG A 495 13.68 26.02 -36.51
C ARG A 495 12.48 25.96 -35.58
N LEU A 496 12.47 25.04 -34.63
CA LEU A 496 11.36 24.81 -33.70
C LEU A 496 11.08 26.05 -32.85
N LEU A 497 12.10 26.63 -32.19
CA LEU A 497 11.90 27.77 -31.29
C LEU A 497 11.48 29.05 -32.02
N THR A 498 12.10 29.37 -33.17
CA THR A 498 11.70 30.57 -33.91
C THR A 498 10.29 30.43 -34.48
N THR A 499 9.94 29.21 -34.94
CA THR A 499 8.59 28.91 -35.44
C THR A 499 7.56 29.05 -34.32
N ALA A 500 7.83 28.46 -33.15
CA ALA A 500 6.94 28.51 -32.01
C ALA A 500 6.71 29.94 -31.49
N GLU A 501 7.76 30.76 -31.42
CA GLU A 501 7.65 32.16 -30.98
C GLU A 501 6.88 33.04 -31.97
N ALA A 502 7.09 32.85 -33.27
CA ALA A 502 6.34 33.57 -34.29
C ALA A 502 4.83 33.24 -34.24
N LYS A 503 4.50 31.95 -34.21
CA LYS A 503 3.12 31.47 -34.10
C LYS A 503 2.46 31.88 -32.79
N TRP A 504 3.20 31.90 -31.68
CA TRP A 504 2.69 32.38 -30.40
C TRP A 504 2.29 33.86 -30.48
N ARG A 505 3.11 34.69 -31.12
CA ARG A 505 2.82 36.11 -31.31
C ARG A 505 1.60 36.36 -32.20
N GLU A 506 1.36 35.50 -33.18
CA GLU A 506 0.16 35.53 -34.01
C GLU A 506 -1.08 35.10 -33.20
N LEU A 507 -0.97 34.02 -32.43
CA LEU A 507 -2.03 33.54 -31.55
C LEU A 507 -2.45 34.61 -30.53
N GLU A 508 -1.50 35.36 -29.95
CA GLU A 508 -1.78 36.47 -29.03
C GLU A 508 -2.56 37.62 -29.69
N LYS A 509 -2.32 37.89 -30.98
CA LYS A 509 -3.01 38.96 -31.72
C LYS A 509 -4.43 38.57 -32.09
N ASP A 510 -4.63 37.31 -32.45
CA ASP A 510 -5.91 36.77 -32.94
C ASP A 510 -6.72 36.07 -31.84
N PHE A 511 -6.32 36.24 -30.58
CA PHE A 511 -6.92 35.52 -29.45
C PHE A 511 -8.41 35.81 -29.29
N GLN A 512 -9.22 34.75 -29.36
CA GLN A 512 -10.63 34.75 -28.99
C GLN A 512 -10.88 33.70 -27.89
N PRO A 513 -11.35 34.09 -26.68
CA PRO A 513 -11.43 33.21 -25.51
C PRO A 513 -12.28 31.95 -25.67
N GLU A 514 -13.25 31.95 -26.60
CA GLU A 514 -14.20 30.86 -26.80
C GLU A 514 -13.90 29.99 -28.04
N ASN A 515 -12.79 30.24 -28.76
CA ASN A 515 -12.50 29.56 -30.01
C ASN A 515 -11.62 28.31 -29.81
N GLN A 516 -12.20 27.14 -30.09
CA GLN A 516 -11.50 25.84 -30.09
C GLN A 516 -10.26 25.83 -31.00
N GLN A 517 -10.28 26.55 -32.11
CA GLN A 517 -9.12 26.65 -33.02
C GLN A 517 -7.89 27.29 -32.34
N SER A 518 -8.09 28.18 -31.37
CA SER A 518 -7.00 28.82 -30.61
C SER A 518 -6.33 27.82 -29.66
N SER A 519 -7.10 26.91 -29.07
CA SER A 519 -6.59 25.84 -28.20
C SER A 519 -5.80 24.77 -28.98
N GLN A 520 -6.26 24.40 -30.18
CA GLN A 520 -5.50 23.54 -31.08
C GLN A 520 -4.15 24.17 -31.47
N LYS A 521 -4.18 25.43 -31.91
CA LYS A 521 -2.96 26.17 -32.27
C LYS A 521 -1.99 26.27 -31.08
N ALA A 522 -2.49 26.58 -29.89
CA ALA A 522 -1.68 26.60 -28.67
C ALA A 522 -1.00 25.25 -28.43
N THR A 523 -1.73 24.15 -28.58
CA THR A 523 -1.20 22.78 -28.43
C THR A 523 -0.05 22.50 -29.40
N PHE A 524 -0.21 22.86 -30.68
CA PHE A 524 0.83 22.69 -31.69
C PHE A 524 2.08 23.52 -31.39
N ILE A 525 1.90 24.78 -30.96
CA ILE A 525 3.02 25.65 -30.59
C ILE A 525 3.78 25.09 -29.38
N ILE A 526 3.08 24.56 -28.37
CA ILE A 526 3.74 23.94 -27.22
C ILE A 526 4.48 22.66 -27.60
N ALA A 527 3.96 21.86 -28.54
CA ALA A 527 4.67 20.69 -29.05
C ALA A 527 6.05 21.07 -29.64
N ASP A 528 6.13 22.17 -30.40
CA ASP A 528 7.40 22.68 -30.95
C ASP A 528 8.39 23.05 -29.83
N TYR A 529 7.93 23.69 -28.74
CA TYR A 529 8.79 24.01 -27.59
C TYR A 529 9.31 22.75 -26.87
N VAL A 530 8.43 21.76 -26.64
CA VAL A 530 8.81 20.51 -25.97
C VAL A 530 9.79 19.72 -26.82
N LYS A 531 9.56 19.61 -28.14
CA LYS A 531 10.50 18.95 -29.05
C LYS A 531 11.84 19.70 -29.12
N ALA A 532 11.85 21.02 -29.02
CA ALA A 532 13.10 21.79 -28.99
C ALA A 532 13.98 21.45 -27.77
N VAL A 533 13.38 21.10 -26.62
CA VAL A 533 14.13 20.61 -25.45
C VAL A 533 14.80 19.27 -25.77
N GLU A 534 14.05 18.33 -26.34
CA GLU A 534 14.54 17.01 -26.72
C GLU A 534 15.70 17.11 -27.72
N GLU A 535 15.53 17.90 -28.78
CA GLU A 535 16.56 18.14 -29.81
C GLU A 535 17.80 18.83 -29.25
N PHE A 536 17.62 19.75 -28.29
CA PHE A 536 18.74 20.41 -27.62
C PHE A 536 19.55 19.41 -26.78
N PHE A 537 18.87 18.54 -26.02
CA PHE A 537 19.49 17.47 -25.26
C PHE A 537 20.27 16.51 -26.16
N GLY A 538 19.61 16.02 -27.22
CA GLY A 538 20.22 15.07 -28.14
C GLY A 538 21.49 15.63 -28.79
N HIS A 539 21.41 16.88 -29.25
CA HIS A 539 22.56 17.57 -29.84
C HIS A 539 23.72 17.76 -28.84
N GLU A 540 23.45 18.20 -27.61
CA GLU A 540 24.51 18.41 -26.62
C GLU A 540 25.17 17.09 -26.19
N LEU A 541 24.40 16.00 -26.02
CA LEU A 541 24.95 14.68 -25.72
C LEU A 541 25.90 14.17 -26.83
N VAL A 542 25.47 14.24 -28.09
CA VAL A 542 26.29 13.84 -29.24
C VAL A 542 27.56 14.68 -29.34
N LYS A 543 27.44 15.99 -29.13
CA LYS A 543 28.57 16.92 -29.12
C LYS A 543 29.57 16.58 -28.00
N THR A 544 29.08 16.33 -26.79
CA THR A 544 29.95 15.98 -25.64
C THR A 544 30.63 14.63 -25.86
N ARG A 545 29.96 13.64 -26.47
CA ARG A 545 30.59 12.37 -26.89
C ARG A 545 31.76 12.62 -27.84
N GLY A 546 31.60 13.53 -28.80
CA GLY A 546 32.68 13.92 -29.72
C GLY A 546 33.94 14.46 -29.03
N GLY A 547 33.81 14.97 -27.79
CA GLY A 547 34.91 15.49 -26.98
C GLY A 547 35.46 14.53 -25.90
N LYS A 548 34.83 13.37 -25.66
CA LYS A 548 35.20 12.44 -24.58
C LYS A 548 35.36 11.00 -25.11
N GLN A 549 36.48 10.36 -24.76
CA GLN A 549 36.82 9.01 -25.27
C GLN A 549 35.90 7.89 -24.77
N THR A 550 35.27 8.05 -23.61
CA THR A 550 34.29 7.11 -23.05
C THR A 550 33.13 7.90 -22.43
N MET A 551 31.93 7.69 -22.94
CA MET A 551 30.69 8.12 -22.31
C MET A 551 29.85 6.89 -21.96
N PRO A 552 29.13 6.92 -20.83
CA PRO A 552 28.12 5.90 -20.51
C PRO A 552 27.12 5.70 -21.67
N LEU A 553 26.63 4.48 -21.81
CA LEU A 553 25.53 4.17 -22.73
C LEU A 553 24.23 4.81 -22.22
N ILE A 554 23.26 4.96 -23.12
CA ILE A 554 21.93 5.48 -22.81
C ILE A 554 20.88 4.39 -22.94
N ASP A 555 20.01 4.27 -21.96
CA ASP A 555 18.94 3.27 -21.95
C ASP A 555 17.76 3.73 -22.81
N VAL A 556 17.32 2.85 -23.71
CA VAL A 556 16.22 3.05 -24.65
C VAL A 556 15.30 1.83 -24.64
N ALA A 557 14.02 2.03 -24.94
CA ALA A 557 13.05 0.95 -25.08
C ALA A 557 12.90 0.59 -26.56
N MET A 558 13.20 -0.66 -26.90
CA MET A 558 13.04 -1.20 -28.24
C MET A 558 11.82 -2.15 -28.32
N PRO A 559 11.02 -2.09 -29.39
CA PRO A 559 9.82 -2.92 -29.55
C PRO A 559 10.09 -4.43 -29.49
N GLU A 560 11.27 -4.87 -29.96
CA GLU A 560 11.58 -6.30 -30.13
C GLU A 560 12.38 -6.91 -28.96
N SER A 561 13.13 -6.09 -28.22
CA SER A 561 14.10 -6.55 -27.21
C SER A 561 13.88 -5.96 -25.82
N GLY A 562 12.91 -5.06 -25.64
CA GLY A 562 12.66 -4.38 -24.37
C GLY A 562 13.66 -3.26 -24.09
N LEU A 563 13.97 -3.03 -22.81
CA LEU A 563 14.93 -2.00 -22.40
C LEU A 563 16.37 -2.44 -22.73
N THR A 564 17.12 -1.62 -23.46
CA THR A 564 18.52 -1.89 -23.82
C THR A 564 19.36 -0.62 -23.77
N SER A 565 20.68 -0.76 -23.61
CA SER A 565 21.62 0.37 -23.56
C SER A 565 22.31 0.55 -24.91
N VAL A 566 22.19 1.72 -25.51
CA VAL A 566 22.75 2.05 -26.83
C VAL A 566 23.83 3.11 -26.75
N GLU A 567 24.65 3.19 -27.79
CA GLU A 567 25.73 4.17 -27.88
C GLU A 567 25.19 5.52 -28.37
N ILE A 568 25.54 6.61 -27.68
CA ILE A 568 24.98 7.96 -27.95
C ILE A 568 25.34 8.44 -29.36
N GLY A 569 24.37 8.54 -30.28
CA GLY A 569 24.62 8.89 -31.68
C GLY A 569 24.82 7.69 -32.61
N SER A 570 24.57 6.47 -32.15
CA SER A 570 24.34 5.33 -33.04
C SER A 570 23.02 5.46 -33.81
N GLU A 571 22.78 4.58 -34.78
CA GLU A 571 21.51 4.57 -35.52
C GLU A 571 20.33 4.29 -34.60
N GLU A 572 20.50 3.36 -33.66
CA GLU A 572 19.50 3.00 -32.66
C GLU A 572 19.20 4.17 -31.71
N TYR A 573 20.23 4.95 -31.34
CA TYR A 573 20.02 6.15 -30.54
C TYR A 573 19.06 7.12 -31.22
N TYR A 574 19.26 7.42 -32.50
CA TYR A 574 18.41 8.38 -33.21
C TYR A 574 16.98 7.87 -33.43
N HIS A 575 16.75 6.55 -33.38
CA HIS A 575 15.43 5.96 -33.57
C HIS A 575 14.64 5.77 -32.28
N TYR A 576 15.30 5.52 -31.15
CA TYR A 576 14.64 5.06 -29.92
C TYR A 576 14.84 5.96 -28.70
N VAL A 577 15.68 7.00 -28.80
CA VAL A 577 15.89 7.90 -27.67
C VAL A 577 14.66 8.78 -27.44
N THR A 578 14.29 8.96 -26.17
CA THR A 578 13.17 9.80 -25.75
C THR A 578 13.63 10.82 -24.70
N LEU A 579 12.77 11.78 -24.36
CA LEU A 579 12.98 12.66 -23.21
C LEU A 579 13.17 11.85 -21.90
N GLY A 580 12.51 10.71 -21.76
CA GLY A 580 12.74 9.79 -20.63
C GLY A 580 14.15 9.22 -20.61
N SER A 581 14.68 8.79 -21.76
CA SER A 581 16.07 8.35 -21.88
C SER A 581 17.05 9.44 -21.43
N PHE A 582 16.82 10.70 -21.81
CA PHE A 582 17.66 11.83 -21.39
C PHE A 582 17.58 12.11 -19.89
N TYR A 583 16.38 12.09 -19.32
CA TYR A 583 16.15 12.28 -17.90
C TYR A 583 16.92 11.24 -17.07
N HIS A 584 16.80 9.95 -17.42
CA HIS A 584 17.53 8.87 -16.73
C HIS A 584 19.04 9.02 -16.89
N TYR A 585 19.50 9.39 -18.08
CA TYR A 585 20.92 9.60 -18.33
C TYR A 585 21.50 10.68 -17.41
N ILE A 586 20.80 11.79 -17.17
CA ILE A 586 21.28 12.85 -16.27
C ILE A 586 21.28 12.37 -14.82
N SER A 587 20.21 11.69 -14.39
CA SER A 587 20.10 11.19 -13.02
C SER A 587 21.26 10.23 -12.68
N ALA A 588 21.52 9.26 -13.56
CA ALA A 588 22.59 8.28 -13.39
C ALA A 588 23.99 8.88 -13.64
N ASN A 589 24.16 9.59 -14.76
CA ASN A 589 25.45 9.92 -15.35
C ASN A 589 25.71 11.43 -15.50
N GLY A 590 24.97 12.30 -14.80
CA GLY A 590 25.01 13.75 -14.97
C GLY A 590 26.40 14.38 -14.91
N THR A 591 27.34 13.81 -14.15
CA THR A 591 28.75 14.25 -14.09
C THR A 591 29.48 14.17 -15.44
N SER A 592 29.01 13.34 -16.37
CA SER A 592 29.57 13.21 -17.72
C SER A 592 29.11 14.32 -18.67
N LEU A 593 27.99 15.00 -18.39
CA LEU A 593 27.36 16.00 -19.28
C LEU A 593 27.43 17.43 -18.71
N LEU A 594 27.28 17.57 -17.40
CA LEU A 594 27.17 18.85 -16.71
C LEU A 594 28.54 19.49 -16.44
N LYS A 595 28.57 20.80 -16.24
CA LYS A 595 29.77 21.51 -15.76
C LYS A 595 30.12 21.05 -14.34
N GLU A 596 31.41 21.12 -13.97
CA GLU A 596 31.92 20.65 -12.67
C GLU A 596 31.26 21.32 -11.45
N ASN A 597 30.79 22.56 -11.60
CA ASN A 597 30.15 23.34 -10.53
C ASN A 597 28.62 23.26 -10.53
N VAL A 598 28.03 22.34 -11.30
CA VAL A 598 26.58 22.13 -11.38
C VAL A 598 26.22 20.88 -10.60
N ASP A 599 25.25 21.03 -9.70
CA ASP A 599 24.69 19.89 -8.98
C ASP A 599 23.68 19.15 -9.89
N LYS A 600 23.97 17.89 -10.18
CA LYS A 600 23.08 17.03 -10.97
C LYS A 600 21.72 16.82 -10.30
N VAL A 601 21.66 16.85 -8.97
CA VAL A 601 20.39 16.70 -8.22
C VAL A 601 19.48 17.86 -8.55
N HIS A 602 20.00 19.09 -8.52
CA HIS A 602 19.21 20.27 -8.85
C HIS A 602 18.75 20.29 -10.32
N VAL A 603 19.57 19.76 -11.24
CA VAL A 603 19.17 19.58 -12.65
C VAL A 603 17.99 18.64 -12.79
N VAL A 604 18.03 17.51 -12.08
CA VAL A 604 16.92 16.56 -12.03
C VAL A 604 15.66 17.22 -11.44
N GLU A 605 15.78 17.95 -10.33
CA GLU A 605 14.63 18.64 -9.69
C GLU A 605 13.87 19.57 -10.65
N TYR A 606 14.59 20.43 -11.39
CA TYR A 606 13.92 21.36 -12.30
C TYR A 606 13.40 20.70 -13.58
N LEU A 607 14.02 19.61 -14.03
CA LEU A 607 13.48 18.80 -15.12
C LEU A 607 12.19 18.12 -14.68
N THR A 608 12.18 17.52 -13.49
CA THR A 608 11.00 16.90 -12.88
C THR A 608 9.87 17.91 -12.74
N HIS A 609 10.15 19.13 -12.28
CA HIS A 609 9.15 20.20 -12.22
C HIS A 609 8.55 20.50 -13.60
N TRP A 610 9.38 20.70 -14.62
CA TRP A 610 8.91 20.97 -15.98
C TRP A 610 8.05 19.83 -16.55
N VAL A 611 8.49 18.59 -16.38
CA VAL A 611 7.73 17.40 -16.81
C VAL A 611 6.39 17.30 -16.09
N ASN A 612 6.37 17.56 -14.79
CA ASN A 612 5.14 17.57 -14.01
C ASN A 612 4.16 18.66 -14.48
N SER A 613 4.64 19.82 -14.91
CA SER A 613 3.79 20.85 -15.52
C SER A 613 3.17 20.38 -16.84
N ILE A 614 3.95 19.72 -17.70
CA ILE A 614 3.42 19.12 -18.94
C ILE A 614 2.37 18.06 -18.60
N ARG A 615 2.66 17.17 -17.64
CA ARG A 615 1.74 16.13 -17.18
C ARG A 615 0.42 16.71 -16.66
N ALA A 616 0.49 17.72 -15.79
CA ALA A 616 -0.67 18.37 -15.20
C ALA A 616 -1.54 19.09 -16.24
N SER A 617 -0.94 19.50 -17.37
CA SER A 617 -1.67 20.12 -18.47
C SER A 617 -2.48 19.15 -19.34
N SER A 618 -2.33 17.82 -19.14
CA SER A 618 -2.92 16.77 -19.98
C SER A 618 -2.49 16.82 -21.45
N PHE A 619 -1.32 17.39 -21.74
CA PHE A 619 -0.74 17.42 -23.07
C PHE A 619 -0.63 15.98 -23.63
N GLY A 620 -1.15 15.77 -24.85
CA GLY A 620 -1.13 14.48 -25.57
C GLY A 620 -2.36 13.57 -25.33
N LYS A 621 -3.12 13.75 -24.24
CA LYS A 621 -4.17 12.80 -23.80
C LYS A 621 -5.60 13.16 -24.23
N GLU A 622 -5.80 13.62 -25.46
CA GLU A 622 -7.10 13.98 -26.10
C GLU A 622 -7.65 15.41 -25.85
N ALA A 623 -7.18 16.16 -24.85
CA ALA A 623 -7.63 17.55 -24.62
C ALA A 623 -6.70 18.58 -25.29
N GLU A 624 -7.27 19.52 -26.04
CA GLU A 624 -6.55 20.70 -26.52
C GLU A 624 -6.16 21.60 -25.33
N LEU A 625 -4.96 22.18 -25.37
CA LEU A 625 -4.48 23.05 -24.31
C LEU A 625 -5.28 24.36 -24.25
N LYS A 626 -5.71 24.73 -23.04
CA LYS A 626 -6.17 26.10 -22.75
C LYS A 626 -5.00 27.07 -22.88
N ILE A 627 -5.28 28.29 -23.33
CA ILE A 627 -4.23 29.27 -23.64
C ILE A 627 -3.48 29.71 -22.38
N GLU A 628 -4.17 29.82 -21.24
CA GLU A 628 -3.53 30.13 -19.96
C GLU A 628 -2.53 29.05 -19.56
N THR A 629 -2.90 27.77 -19.76
CA THR A 629 -2.03 26.62 -19.52
C THR A 629 -0.87 26.60 -20.50
N ALA A 630 -1.12 26.85 -21.79
CA ALA A 630 -0.08 26.93 -22.80
C ALA A 630 0.92 28.07 -22.51
N GLN A 631 0.46 29.22 -22.03
CA GLN A 631 1.34 30.34 -21.67
C GLN A 631 2.28 29.97 -20.52
N VAL A 632 1.78 29.25 -19.51
CA VAL A 632 2.60 28.72 -18.41
C VAL A 632 3.64 27.74 -18.95
N LEU A 633 3.24 26.77 -19.77
CA LEU A 633 4.15 25.79 -20.37
C LEU A 633 5.22 26.43 -21.25
N ARG A 634 4.86 27.41 -22.10
CA ARG A 634 5.82 28.19 -22.90
C ARG A 634 6.87 28.83 -22.00
N ARG A 635 6.42 29.56 -20.97
CA ARG A 635 7.32 30.26 -20.04
C ARG A 635 8.25 29.28 -19.34
N GLU A 636 7.72 28.18 -18.80
CA GLU A 636 8.50 27.19 -18.07
C GLU A 636 9.50 26.45 -18.96
N THR A 637 9.09 26.12 -20.19
CA THR A 637 9.98 25.49 -21.17
C THR A 637 11.14 26.42 -21.56
N MET A 638 10.87 27.71 -21.73
CA MET A 638 11.91 28.70 -22.01
C MET A 638 12.86 28.92 -20.83
N ILE A 639 12.35 28.92 -19.59
CA ILE A 639 13.18 28.95 -18.38
C ILE A 639 14.06 27.70 -18.30
N LEU A 640 13.49 26.52 -18.58
CA LEU A 640 14.22 25.26 -18.61
C LEU A 640 15.37 25.31 -19.60
N LEU A 641 15.11 25.66 -20.87
CA LEU A 641 16.14 25.75 -21.90
C LEU A 641 17.28 26.70 -21.49
N ARG A 642 16.96 27.83 -20.86
CA ARG A 642 17.97 28.77 -20.37
C ARG A 642 18.79 28.21 -19.21
N ARG A 643 18.20 27.42 -18.31
CA ARG A 643 18.91 26.68 -17.26
C ARG A 643 19.85 25.64 -17.86
N LEU A 644 19.35 24.80 -18.78
CA LEU A 644 20.16 23.77 -19.43
C LEU A 644 21.36 24.35 -20.20
N VAL A 645 21.19 25.49 -20.89
CA VAL A 645 22.28 26.24 -21.54
C VAL A 645 23.35 26.68 -20.54
N ALA A 646 22.94 27.08 -19.33
CA ALA A 646 23.84 27.48 -18.25
C ALA A 646 24.62 26.26 -17.72
N ASP A 647 23.96 25.12 -17.60
CA ASP A 647 24.42 23.97 -16.84
C ASP A 647 25.29 22.99 -17.63
N PHE A 648 25.09 22.90 -18.94
CA PHE A 648 25.83 21.92 -19.75
C PHE A 648 27.27 22.33 -20.01
N ALA A 649 28.17 21.34 -20.01
CA ALA A 649 29.58 21.52 -20.31
C ALA A 649 29.80 21.98 -21.77
N ASN A 650 30.85 22.76 -22.00
CA ASN A 650 31.16 23.30 -23.33
C ASN A 650 31.82 22.28 -24.25
#